data_AF-A0AAD6YMW0-F1
#
_entry.id   AF-A0AAD6YMW0-F1
#
_cell.length_a   1.000
_cell.length_b   1.000
_cell.length_c   1.000
_cell.angle_alpha   90.00
_cell.angle_beta   90.00
_cell.angle_gamma   90.00
#
_symmetry.space_group_name_H-M   'P 1'
#
loop_
_entity.id
_entity.type
_entity.pdbx_description
1 polymer ?
#
loop_
_entity_poly.entity_id
_entity_poly.type
_entity_poly.pdbx_seq_one_letter_code
_entity_poly.pdbx_strand_id
1 'polypeptide(L)'
;MSSHRNHSNKHALPDDPVYIEFPHSDGNSNTWPKNTTEEIDDEGCVNYMRPVDLDESICIKWRVGVGDAISMQLKYPTGNHVLRDFPSGYRMFDHNKGKAGSPRHDVYLFGPGCRFRSVPEFIPHAIWLMGDLSEQCNCKYCSKKPQREITSSMGNILRLSPSPSRLLPRTRADKPVVKSRLAERLKDSNKFYASVQRSSALPQISPHIQTDSIMLVERNNDLRAAVRTPLAECLPRYFREGELVWCAIEPIVGPQDEAIDFWPAIIDEVSLRNQREGLPHGSIPESIHQHTGYTVKFLAISRTYYFPDTMVIPYQSYICPNGILQQMVQRPVGDWEDLNAEALSKFDPCPPQPAITPTFFDTLTPFALALQIASKLCEFWCLTDEWDAKLTLPPLPRPVPPLSSLQSAIEFAGSNNAANRAPGPRVLTQTRFQGLWWGGERIWAGDLVRLKVPRSCLAPAGAQNIFAPSGPGEKNKIEINNTGGDPADFGATSRGVFLKIDSISLVDGTTGRRECRVLGMLYELAEVDWVDPNLPRFGLSENRSISAVKPPTPASAEGYPLPVAPTGYKYRAILAPGYEAVMSLSVISGRYYPCLLKHPKIKPLVAQVDIMDHDSILEVGHLWSLEGLFGGYKNSVNPRVYKATREKMMSDATKTAKGELEEHIRVRLAETDSGMEIDSL
;
A
#
# COMPACT_ATOMS: atom_id res chain seq x y z
N MET A 1 -5.71 23.57 -14.02
CA MET A 1 -7.10 23.42 -13.54
C MET A 1 -7.14 23.60 -12.03
N SER A 2 -7.81 24.68 -11.60
CA SER A 2 -7.85 25.19 -10.24
C SER A 2 -8.69 24.30 -9.31
N SER A 3 -8.37 24.35 -8.02
CA SER A 3 -8.87 23.50 -6.95
C SER A 3 -10.32 23.83 -6.53
N HIS A 4 -11.32 23.47 -7.32
CA HIS A 4 -12.75 23.47 -6.91
C HIS A 4 -13.09 22.25 -6.04
N ARG A 5 -12.33 21.99 -4.97
CA ARG A 5 -12.36 20.69 -4.28
C ARG A 5 -13.55 20.41 -3.35
N ASN A 6 -14.54 21.29 -3.20
CA ASN A 6 -15.68 21.00 -2.29
C ASN A 6 -16.98 21.79 -2.53
N HIS A 7 -17.04 22.71 -3.51
CA HIS A 7 -18.26 23.49 -3.78
C HIS A 7 -19.25 22.78 -4.73
N SER A 8 -18.84 21.71 -5.42
CA SER A 8 -19.62 21.09 -6.51
C SER A 8 -20.51 19.90 -6.09
N ASN A 9 -20.35 19.36 -4.88
CA ASN A 9 -21.26 18.32 -4.39
C ASN A 9 -22.52 19.00 -3.86
N LYS A 10 -23.69 18.68 -4.41
CA LYS A 10 -24.97 19.15 -3.90
C LYS A 10 -25.35 18.29 -2.67
N HIS A 11 -25.24 18.87 -1.49
CA HIS A 11 -25.74 18.32 -0.23
C HIS A 11 -27.16 18.84 -0.02
N ALA A 12 -28.08 17.95 0.30
CA ALA A 12 -29.45 18.26 0.69
C ALA A 12 -29.65 17.91 2.17
N LEU A 13 -30.70 18.49 2.77
CA LEU A 13 -31.13 18.05 4.10
C LEU A 13 -31.56 16.57 4.02
N PRO A 14 -31.29 15.77 5.06
CA PRO A 14 -31.78 14.39 5.14
C PRO A 14 -33.31 14.37 5.24
N ASP A 15 -33.92 13.25 4.84
CA ASP A 15 -35.34 13.00 5.05
C ASP A 15 -35.66 13.02 6.56
N ASP A 16 -36.76 13.65 6.95
CA ASP A 16 -37.19 13.83 8.36
C ASP A 16 -36.10 14.41 9.30
N PRO A 17 -35.63 15.65 9.08
CA PRO A 17 -34.57 16.24 9.90
C PRO A 17 -35.03 16.55 11.32
N VAL A 18 -34.26 16.10 12.31
CA VAL A 18 -34.44 16.46 13.72
C VAL A 18 -33.55 17.66 14.03
N TYR A 19 -34.17 18.82 14.23
CA TYR A 19 -33.42 20.06 14.42
C TYR A 19 -32.84 20.21 15.83
N ILE A 20 -31.54 20.53 15.90
CA ILE A 20 -30.82 20.92 17.11
C ILE A 20 -30.65 22.45 17.14
N GLU A 21 -31.01 23.06 18.27
CA GLU A 21 -30.81 24.48 18.55
C GLU A 21 -29.79 24.65 19.68
N PHE A 22 -28.91 25.66 19.56
CA PHE A 22 -27.93 25.95 20.60
C PHE A 22 -28.57 26.72 21.75
N PRO A 23 -28.45 26.26 23.01
CA PRO A 23 -28.95 27.00 24.17
C PRO A 23 -28.09 28.22 24.51
N HIS A 24 -26.83 28.22 24.09
CA HIS A 24 -25.87 29.27 24.38
C HIS A 24 -25.09 29.70 23.13
N SER A 25 -24.57 30.91 23.15
CA SER A 25 -23.63 31.39 22.15
C SER A 25 -22.62 32.36 22.75
N ASP A 26 -21.37 32.26 22.33
CA ASP A 26 -20.31 33.22 22.55
C ASP A 26 -20.09 34.15 21.33
N GLY A 27 -20.92 34.02 20.28
CA GLY A 27 -20.80 34.74 19.02
C GLY A 27 -20.91 36.27 19.13
N ASN A 28 -20.20 36.97 18.24
CA ASN A 28 -20.24 38.44 18.15
C ASN A 28 -20.15 38.87 16.68
N SER A 29 -21.20 39.50 16.15
CA SER A 29 -21.26 39.89 14.74
C SER A 29 -20.19 40.91 14.32
N ASN A 30 -19.61 41.65 15.27
CA ASN A 30 -18.52 42.59 14.99
C ASN A 30 -17.20 41.90 14.56
N THR A 31 -17.09 40.59 14.75
CA THR A 31 -15.90 39.81 14.32
C THR A 31 -15.99 39.35 12.87
N TRP A 32 -17.13 39.59 12.21
CA TRP A 32 -17.33 39.23 10.82
C TRP A 32 -16.42 40.05 9.89
N PRO A 33 -16.00 39.47 8.75
CA PRO A 33 -15.22 40.21 7.77
C PRO A 33 -16.02 41.41 7.23
N LYS A 34 -15.33 42.53 7.02
CA LYS A 34 -15.92 43.76 6.44
C LYS A 34 -15.80 43.83 4.91
N ASN A 35 -14.87 43.07 4.33
CA ASN A 35 -14.64 43.02 2.89
C ASN A 35 -15.63 42.08 2.19
N THR A 36 -16.93 42.38 2.27
CA THR A 36 -18.00 41.52 1.74
C THR A 36 -18.41 41.86 0.31
N THR A 37 -17.89 42.95 -0.25
CA THR A 37 -18.15 43.43 -1.61
C THR A 37 -17.10 42.91 -2.58
N GLU A 38 -17.52 42.45 -3.75
CA GLU A 38 -16.62 42.08 -4.82
C GLU A 38 -16.03 43.34 -5.45
N GLU A 39 -14.72 43.51 -5.29
CA GLU A 39 -13.94 44.58 -5.90
C GLU A 39 -12.79 43.93 -6.68
N ILE A 40 -12.64 44.33 -7.95
CA ILE A 40 -11.58 43.87 -8.82
C ILE A 40 -10.44 44.89 -8.73
N ASP A 41 -9.26 44.44 -8.31
CA ASP A 41 -8.08 45.28 -8.23
C ASP A 41 -7.47 45.57 -9.63
N ASP A 42 -6.49 46.46 -9.67
CA ASP A 42 -5.79 46.87 -10.90
C ASP A 42 -5.09 45.68 -11.63
N GLU A 43 -4.93 44.54 -10.95
CA GLU A 43 -4.33 43.31 -11.45
C GLU A 43 -5.39 42.28 -11.91
N GLY A 44 -6.68 42.64 -11.90
CA GLY A 44 -7.79 41.77 -12.29
C GLY A 44 -8.09 40.66 -11.28
N CYS A 45 -7.66 40.82 -10.03
CA CYS A 45 -7.89 39.89 -8.93
C CYS A 45 -8.98 40.40 -7.96
N VAL A 46 -9.65 39.46 -7.29
CA VAL A 46 -10.67 39.69 -6.27
C VAL A 46 -10.20 39.16 -4.92
N ASN A 47 -10.67 39.78 -3.84
CA ASN A 47 -10.40 39.35 -2.46
C ASN A 47 -11.55 39.77 -1.51
N TYR A 48 -12.66 39.03 -1.54
CA TYR A 48 -13.85 39.34 -0.75
C TYR A 48 -14.46 38.11 -0.06
N MET A 49 -15.29 38.36 0.94
CA MET A 49 -15.94 37.35 1.79
C MET A 49 -17.44 37.38 1.53
N ARG A 50 -17.94 36.46 0.71
CA ARG A 50 -19.38 36.35 0.40
C ARG A 50 -20.10 35.67 1.57
N PRO A 51 -21.15 36.25 2.17
CA PRO A 51 -21.99 35.53 3.12
C PRO A 51 -22.60 34.29 2.46
N VAL A 52 -22.66 33.18 3.21
CA VAL A 52 -23.26 31.91 2.74
C VAL A 52 -24.60 31.70 3.43
N ASP A 53 -25.65 31.43 2.66
CA ASP A 53 -27.00 31.21 3.18
C ASP A 53 -27.21 29.78 3.70
N LEU A 54 -28.24 29.58 4.54
CA LEU A 54 -28.48 28.32 5.26
C LEU A 54 -28.91 27.15 4.37
N ASP A 55 -29.45 27.47 3.19
CA ASP A 55 -29.93 26.55 2.14
C ASP A 55 -28.83 26.20 1.12
N GLU A 56 -27.69 26.88 1.14
CA GLU A 56 -26.56 26.51 0.31
C GLU A 56 -25.98 25.16 0.73
N SER A 57 -25.66 24.32 -0.25
CA SER A 57 -25.11 22.96 -0.08
C SER A 57 -23.98 22.88 0.96
N ILE A 58 -23.03 23.82 0.92
CA ILE A 58 -21.90 23.81 1.83
C ILE A 58 -22.30 24.11 3.28
N CYS A 59 -23.31 24.95 3.47
CA CYS A 59 -23.87 25.25 4.78
C CYS A 59 -24.63 24.04 5.32
N ILE A 60 -25.45 23.40 4.48
CA ILE A 60 -26.15 22.13 4.81
C ILE A 60 -25.15 21.07 5.26
N LYS A 61 -24.05 20.86 4.54
CA LYS A 61 -22.99 19.91 4.91
C LYS A 61 -22.46 20.16 6.33
N TRP A 62 -22.24 21.42 6.69
CA TRP A 62 -21.78 21.78 8.04
C TRP A 62 -22.85 21.53 9.09
N ARG A 63 -24.09 21.93 8.82
CA ARG A 63 -25.22 21.76 9.75
C ARG A 63 -25.50 20.28 10.05
N VAL A 64 -25.43 19.42 9.03
CA VAL A 64 -25.56 17.96 9.19
C VAL A 64 -24.38 17.39 9.96
N GLY A 65 -23.14 17.69 9.54
CA GLY A 65 -21.95 17.11 10.17
C GLY A 65 -21.74 17.51 11.63
N VAL A 66 -22.13 18.73 12.01
CA VAL A 66 -22.09 19.17 13.41
C VAL A 66 -23.27 18.60 14.20
N GLY A 67 -24.47 18.56 13.62
CA GLY A 67 -25.66 17.98 14.27
C GLY A 67 -25.48 16.51 14.63
N ASP A 68 -24.93 15.72 13.70
CA ASP A 68 -24.60 14.31 13.92
C ASP A 68 -23.61 14.14 15.08
N ALA A 69 -22.52 14.91 15.08
CA ALA A 69 -21.51 14.87 16.14
C ALA A 69 -22.06 15.26 17.53
N ILE A 70 -22.92 16.28 17.61
CA ILE A 70 -23.58 16.67 18.87
C ILE A 70 -24.49 15.53 19.35
N SER A 71 -25.29 14.95 18.46
CA SER A 71 -26.22 13.87 18.80
C SER A 71 -25.49 12.64 19.37
N MET A 72 -24.33 12.30 18.80
CA MET A 72 -23.50 11.20 19.27
C MET A 72 -22.88 11.50 20.65
N GLN A 73 -22.34 12.70 20.85
CA GLN A 73 -21.66 13.06 22.10
C GLN A 73 -22.63 13.23 23.27
N LEU A 74 -23.80 13.82 23.03
CA LEU A 74 -24.83 14.05 24.04
C LEU A 74 -25.83 12.88 24.15
N LYS A 75 -25.62 11.81 23.38
CA LYS A 75 -26.43 10.57 23.38
C LYS A 75 -27.92 10.84 23.13
N TYR A 76 -28.23 11.66 22.14
CA TYR A 76 -29.60 11.87 21.71
C TYR A 76 -30.18 10.57 21.11
N PRO A 77 -31.52 10.40 21.08
CA PRO A 77 -32.15 9.28 20.39
C PRO A 77 -31.67 9.16 18.93
N THR A 78 -31.74 7.98 18.33
CA THR A 78 -31.36 7.81 16.92
C THR A 78 -32.26 8.63 16.00
N GLY A 79 -31.67 9.43 15.10
CA GLY A 79 -32.40 10.26 14.15
C GLY A 79 -31.47 11.11 13.27
N ASN A 80 -32.01 11.72 12.23
CA ASN A 80 -31.26 12.57 11.29
C ASN A 80 -31.05 13.98 11.87
N HIS A 81 -30.11 14.11 12.80
CA HIS A 81 -29.87 15.35 13.53
C HIS A 81 -29.18 16.41 12.68
N VAL A 82 -29.76 17.61 12.64
CA VAL A 82 -29.24 18.74 11.85
C VAL A 82 -29.33 20.00 12.68
N LEU A 83 -28.32 20.88 12.62
CA LEU A 83 -28.44 22.21 13.24
C LEU A 83 -29.57 23.03 12.59
N ARG A 84 -30.48 23.62 13.37
CA ARG A 84 -31.45 24.59 12.83
C ARG A 84 -30.73 25.80 12.27
N ASP A 85 -29.81 26.34 13.06
CA ASP A 85 -28.94 27.46 12.72
C ASP A 85 -27.58 27.29 13.44
N PHE A 86 -26.58 28.08 13.07
CA PHE A 86 -25.37 28.24 13.87
C PHE A 86 -25.68 29.03 15.16
N PRO A 87 -24.81 28.99 16.19
CA PRO A 87 -25.01 29.77 17.42
C PRO A 87 -25.17 31.26 17.12
N SER A 88 -26.00 31.97 17.89
CA SER A 88 -26.26 33.41 17.67
C SER A 88 -24.97 34.23 17.57
N GLY A 89 -24.83 35.05 16.51
CA GLY A 89 -23.61 35.84 16.27
C GLY A 89 -22.50 35.10 15.51
N TYR A 90 -22.70 33.84 15.12
CA TYR A 90 -21.86 33.15 14.14
C TYR A 90 -22.38 33.36 12.72
N ARG A 91 -21.48 33.37 11.74
CA ARG A 91 -21.87 33.39 10.32
C ARG A 91 -20.84 32.74 9.41
N MET A 92 -21.32 32.04 8.38
CA MET A 92 -20.49 31.41 7.37
C MET A 92 -20.21 32.35 6.21
N PHE A 93 -18.97 32.36 5.72
CA PHE A 93 -18.54 33.13 4.57
C PHE A 93 -17.70 32.27 3.62
N ASP A 94 -17.85 32.50 2.31
CA ASP A 94 -17.01 31.97 1.26
C ASP A 94 -15.99 33.03 0.83
N HIS A 95 -14.71 32.77 1.11
CA HIS A 95 -13.61 33.65 0.75
C HIS A 95 -13.23 33.43 -0.71
N ASN A 96 -13.50 34.44 -1.53
CA ASN A 96 -13.18 34.48 -2.94
C ASN A 96 -11.85 35.24 -3.13
N LYS A 97 -10.79 34.52 -3.53
CA LYS A 97 -9.45 35.10 -3.69
C LYS A 97 -8.73 34.64 -4.97
N GLY A 98 -8.22 35.58 -5.76
CA GLY A 98 -7.44 35.30 -6.98
C GLY A 98 -8.05 35.98 -8.20
N LYS A 99 -7.78 35.49 -9.42
CA LYS A 99 -8.32 36.11 -10.65
C LYS A 99 -9.85 36.14 -10.64
N ALA A 100 -10.45 37.28 -10.99
CA ALA A 100 -11.90 37.49 -10.94
C ALA A 100 -12.72 36.43 -11.71
N GLY A 101 -12.22 35.96 -12.85
CA GLY A 101 -12.90 34.92 -13.64
C GLY A 101 -12.79 33.49 -13.09
N SER A 102 -11.94 33.24 -12.09
CA SER A 102 -11.79 31.90 -11.46
C SER A 102 -11.19 31.99 -10.05
N PRO A 103 -11.85 32.68 -9.11
CA PRO A 103 -11.33 32.85 -7.77
C PRO A 103 -11.23 31.52 -7.05
N ARG A 104 -10.24 31.41 -6.14
CA ARG A 104 -10.18 30.31 -5.18
C ARG A 104 -11.26 30.55 -4.12
N HIS A 105 -12.01 29.50 -3.78
CA HIS A 105 -13.05 29.51 -2.76
C HIS A 105 -12.59 28.81 -1.48
N ASP A 106 -12.64 29.49 -0.34
CA ASP A 106 -12.41 28.90 1.00
C ASP A 106 -13.54 29.27 1.96
N VAL A 107 -14.24 28.27 2.48
CA VAL A 107 -15.35 28.51 3.41
C VAL A 107 -14.88 28.56 4.85
N TYR A 108 -15.39 29.54 5.59
CA TYR A 108 -15.08 29.78 6.99
C TYR A 108 -16.35 30.02 7.80
N LEU A 109 -16.44 29.44 8.99
CA LEU A 109 -17.42 29.83 10.00
C LEU A 109 -16.76 30.78 11.00
N PHE A 110 -17.26 32.01 11.08
CA PHE A 110 -16.77 33.05 11.98
C PHE A 110 -17.57 33.07 13.28
N GLY A 111 -16.85 33.07 14.40
CA GLY A 111 -17.36 33.26 15.76
C GLY A 111 -16.56 34.33 16.52
N PRO A 112 -16.50 34.32 17.86
CA PRO A 112 -15.78 35.33 18.63
C PRO A 112 -14.25 35.15 18.52
N GLY A 113 -13.62 35.94 17.65
CA GLY A 113 -12.17 35.87 17.42
C GLY A 113 -11.67 34.55 16.82
N CYS A 114 -12.59 33.62 16.50
CA CYS A 114 -12.31 32.29 15.97
C CYS A 114 -12.81 32.20 14.53
N ARG A 115 -12.00 31.62 13.64
CA ARG A 115 -12.33 31.39 12.24
C ARG A 115 -12.16 29.92 11.90
N PHE A 116 -13.22 29.15 12.10
CA PHE A 116 -13.22 27.70 11.87
C PHE A 116 -13.20 27.40 10.38
N ARG A 117 -12.26 26.54 9.94
CA ARG A 117 -12.04 26.22 8.51
C ARG A 117 -12.66 24.90 8.08
N SER A 118 -13.19 24.12 9.03
CA SER A 118 -13.83 22.84 8.76
C SER A 118 -14.76 22.43 9.90
N VAL A 119 -15.69 21.52 9.60
CA VAL A 119 -16.61 20.92 10.58
C VAL A 119 -15.87 20.36 11.80
N PRO A 120 -14.79 19.55 11.66
CA PRO A 120 -14.04 19.05 12.82
C PRO A 120 -13.38 20.14 13.69
N GLU A 121 -13.04 21.32 13.13
CA GLU A 121 -12.51 22.42 13.95
C GLU A 121 -13.61 23.00 14.86
N PHE A 122 -14.86 23.01 14.39
CA PHE A 122 -15.99 23.61 15.11
C PHE A 122 -16.66 22.65 16.09
N ILE A 123 -16.72 21.34 15.82
CA ILE A 123 -17.40 20.34 16.66
C ILE A 123 -17.05 20.45 18.17
N PRO A 124 -15.78 20.55 18.60
CA PRO A 124 -15.46 20.66 20.02
C PRO A 124 -16.03 21.93 20.67
N HIS A 125 -16.09 23.02 19.90
CA HIS A 125 -16.67 24.29 20.34
C HIS A 125 -18.18 24.22 20.39
N ALA A 126 -18.80 23.59 19.39
CA ALA A 126 -20.23 23.36 19.34
C ALA A 126 -20.71 22.50 20.52
N ILE A 127 -20.01 21.40 20.85
CA ILE A 127 -20.31 20.57 22.03
C ILE A 127 -20.21 21.39 23.32
N TRP A 128 -19.19 22.24 23.45
CA TRP A 128 -19.04 23.12 24.61
C TRP A 128 -20.21 24.10 24.74
N LEU A 129 -20.66 24.71 23.62
CA LEU A 129 -21.84 25.60 23.60
C LEU A 129 -23.18 24.90 23.90
N MET A 130 -23.24 23.58 23.72
CA MET A 130 -24.41 22.78 24.13
C MET A 130 -24.41 22.42 25.62
N GLY A 131 -23.26 22.54 26.30
CA GLY A 131 -23.13 22.33 27.74
C GLY A 131 -23.50 23.56 28.56
N ASP A 132 -23.20 23.53 29.86
CA ASP A 132 -23.48 24.64 30.80
C ASP A 132 -22.39 25.72 30.84
N LEU A 133 -21.41 25.64 29.94
CA LEU A 133 -20.23 26.52 29.84
C LEU A 133 -19.29 26.50 31.06
N SER A 134 -19.48 25.58 32.01
CA SER A 134 -18.63 25.48 33.22
C SER A 134 -17.26 24.87 32.94
N GLU A 135 -17.20 23.93 32.00
CA GLU A 135 -15.97 23.25 31.57
C GLU A 135 -15.16 24.09 30.57
N GLN A 136 -13.84 23.86 30.50
CA GLN A 136 -12.99 24.55 29.52
C GLN A 136 -13.20 24.02 28.11
N CYS A 137 -13.34 24.92 27.13
CA CYS A 137 -13.51 24.55 25.73
C CYS A 137 -12.24 23.90 25.15
N ASN A 138 -12.41 22.70 24.57
CA ASN A 138 -11.33 21.91 23.99
C ASN A 138 -11.08 22.19 22.48
N CYS A 139 -11.73 23.18 21.89
CA CYS A 139 -11.50 23.51 20.48
C CYS A 139 -10.09 24.07 20.26
N LYS A 140 -9.60 24.00 19.01
CA LYS A 140 -8.26 24.44 18.61
C LYS A 140 -7.97 25.89 18.99
N TYR A 141 -8.99 26.74 18.95
CA TYR A 141 -8.85 28.17 19.20
C TYR A 141 -8.83 28.51 20.69
N CYS A 142 -9.62 27.82 21.51
CA CYS A 142 -9.68 28.01 22.97
C CYS A 142 -8.50 27.32 23.68
N SER A 143 -8.26 26.04 23.39
CA SER A 143 -7.20 25.24 24.03
C SER A 143 -5.80 25.48 23.48
N LYS A 144 -5.68 26.16 22.32
CA LYS A 144 -4.43 26.34 21.54
C LYS A 144 -3.71 25.03 21.15
N LYS A 145 -4.38 23.87 21.30
CA LYS A 145 -3.87 22.57 20.86
C LYS A 145 -3.99 22.42 19.33
N PRO A 146 -3.07 21.67 18.69
CA PRO A 146 -3.18 21.39 17.26
C PRO A 146 -4.43 20.55 16.96
N GLN A 147 -5.13 20.85 15.86
CA GLN A 147 -6.40 20.20 15.48
C GLN A 147 -6.31 18.66 15.43
N ARG A 148 -5.14 18.11 15.04
CA ARG A 148 -4.91 16.65 15.00
C ARG A 148 -5.10 16.03 16.39
N GLU A 149 -4.56 16.64 17.43
CA GLU A 149 -4.68 16.14 18.81
C GLU A 149 -6.13 16.11 19.28
N ILE A 150 -6.89 17.17 18.97
CA ILE A 150 -8.30 17.32 19.36
C ILE A 150 -9.18 16.31 18.62
N THR A 151 -8.94 16.11 17.32
CA THR A 151 -9.64 15.10 16.52
C THR A 151 -9.32 13.68 17.03
N SER A 152 -8.07 13.41 17.42
CA SER A 152 -7.68 12.12 18.04
C SER A 152 -8.35 11.88 19.39
N SER A 153 -8.55 12.91 20.22
CA SER A 153 -9.26 12.76 21.50
C SER A 153 -10.78 12.60 21.35
N MET A 154 -11.32 12.83 20.15
CA MET A 154 -12.76 12.74 19.83
C MET A 154 -13.10 11.56 18.89
N GLY A 155 -12.25 10.53 18.83
CA GLY A 155 -12.32 9.44 17.85
C GLY A 155 -13.66 8.69 17.75
N ASN A 156 -14.51 8.74 18.78
CA ASN A 156 -15.84 8.12 18.77
C ASN A 156 -16.95 9.01 18.20
N ILE A 157 -16.71 10.30 17.95
CA ILE A 157 -17.73 11.33 17.62
C ILE A 157 -17.72 11.68 16.12
N LEU A 158 -16.63 11.39 15.41
CA LEU A 158 -16.44 11.83 14.02
C LEU A 158 -16.68 10.69 13.04
N ARG A 159 -17.93 10.49 12.61
CA ARG A 159 -18.22 9.75 11.36
C ARG A 159 -17.94 10.65 10.15
N LEU A 160 -16.67 10.95 9.88
CA LEU A 160 -16.28 11.69 8.68
C LEU A 160 -15.30 10.89 7.84
N SER A 161 -15.71 10.70 6.58
CA SER A 161 -14.94 10.13 5.49
C SER A 161 -13.54 10.79 5.38
N PRO A 162 -12.50 10.03 5.00
CA PRO A 162 -11.12 10.47 5.12
C PRO A 162 -10.82 11.65 4.18
N SER A 163 -10.35 12.77 4.75
CA SER A 163 -9.84 13.90 3.97
C SER A 163 -8.30 13.94 3.97
N PRO A 164 -7.68 14.30 2.84
CA PRO A 164 -6.26 14.10 2.55
C PRO A 164 -5.36 15.19 3.17
N SER A 165 -4.26 14.76 3.80
CA SER A 165 -3.25 15.65 4.39
C SER A 165 -2.44 16.37 3.29
N ARG A 166 -2.60 17.69 3.16
CA ARG A 166 -1.64 18.56 2.46
C ARG A 166 -0.56 19.02 3.43
N LEU A 167 0.69 18.72 3.09
CA LEU A 167 1.87 19.39 3.63
C LEU A 167 1.90 20.84 3.13
N LEU A 168 2.18 21.80 4.02
CA LEU A 168 2.52 23.17 3.63
C LEU A 168 3.99 23.49 3.93
N PRO A 169 4.60 24.41 3.14
CA PRO A 169 6.00 24.77 3.18
C PRO A 169 6.28 25.97 4.10
N ARG A 170 7.55 26.15 4.50
CA ARG A 170 8.03 27.34 5.23
C ARG A 170 9.10 28.07 4.41
N THR A 171 8.92 29.39 4.29
CA THR A 171 9.73 30.37 3.55
C THR A 171 11.00 30.79 4.31
N ARG A 172 12.16 30.69 3.63
CA ARG A 172 13.08 31.72 3.07
C ARG A 172 14.08 32.41 4.02
N ALA A 173 15.36 32.31 3.64
CA ALA A 173 16.33 33.41 3.62
C ALA A 173 17.36 33.16 2.49
N ASP A 174 17.61 34.20 1.69
CA ASP A 174 18.45 34.21 0.47
C ASP A 174 19.97 34.19 0.77
N LYS A 175 20.76 33.57 -0.14
CA LYS A 175 22.09 34.01 -0.65
C LYS A 175 22.69 33.02 -1.69
N PRO A 176 23.71 33.41 -2.48
CA PRO A 176 23.58 33.48 -3.94
C PRO A 176 24.14 32.27 -4.71
N VAL A 177 23.76 32.25 -5.99
CA VAL A 177 24.04 31.27 -7.03
C VAL A 177 25.55 31.13 -7.30
N VAL A 178 26.06 29.90 -7.19
CA VAL A 178 27.30 29.46 -7.87
C VAL A 178 26.95 28.26 -8.75
N LYS A 179 27.04 28.48 -10.07
CA LYS A 179 26.84 27.50 -11.13
C LYS A 179 28.00 26.50 -11.15
N SER A 180 27.91 25.39 -10.40
CA SER A 180 28.74 24.20 -10.70
C SER A 180 28.21 22.85 -10.17
N ARG A 181 27.09 22.78 -9.42
CA ARG A 181 26.67 21.54 -8.73
C ARG A 181 25.62 20.67 -9.42
N LEU A 182 25.41 20.80 -10.73
CA LEU A 182 24.44 19.95 -11.44
C LEU A 182 25.00 18.53 -11.70
N ALA A 183 26.30 18.39 -11.91
CA ALA A 183 26.95 17.10 -12.16
C ALA A 183 27.10 16.24 -10.89
N GLU A 184 27.20 16.84 -9.71
CA GLU A 184 27.30 16.11 -8.43
C GLU A 184 25.94 15.64 -7.89
N ARG A 185 24.84 16.35 -8.18
CA ARG A 185 23.49 15.98 -7.69
C ARG A 185 22.91 14.73 -8.34
N LEU A 186 23.43 14.29 -9.48
CA LEU A 186 23.02 13.03 -10.12
C LEU A 186 23.70 11.79 -9.52
N LYS A 187 24.79 11.95 -8.74
CA LYS A 187 25.48 10.83 -8.09
C LYS A 187 24.93 10.48 -6.71
N ASP A 188 24.27 11.41 -6.01
CA ASP A 188 23.74 11.17 -4.66
C ASP A 188 22.25 10.76 -4.62
N SER A 189 21.52 10.78 -5.72
CA SER A 189 20.10 10.39 -5.74
C SER A 189 19.85 8.87 -5.76
N ASN A 190 20.90 8.05 -5.81
CA ASN A 190 20.81 6.59 -6.02
C ASN A 190 21.47 5.73 -4.90
N LYS A 191 21.84 6.29 -3.76
CA LYS A 191 22.30 5.47 -2.62
C LYS A 191 21.09 4.83 -1.93
N PHE A 192 20.79 3.59 -2.29
CA PHE A 192 19.82 2.77 -1.58
C PHE A 192 20.35 2.41 -0.20
N TYR A 193 19.55 2.65 0.84
CA TYR A 193 19.94 2.27 2.20
C TYR A 193 19.73 0.76 2.40
N ALA A 194 20.79 0.06 2.77
CA ALA A 194 20.75 -1.32 3.23
C ALA A 194 21.76 -1.49 4.37
N SER A 195 21.32 -2.06 5.50
CA SER A 195 22.19 -2.32 6.64
C SER A 195 21.70 -3.52 7.45
N VAL A 196 22.57 -4.08 8.29
CA VAL A 196 22.23 -5.09 9.28
C VAL A 196 22.43 -4.47 10.66
N GLN A 197 21.40 -4.55 11.50
CA GLN A 197 21.44 -4.01 12.86
C GLN A 197 21.09 -5.10 13.87
N ARG A 198 21.48 -4.91 15.13
CA ARG A 198 20.91 -5.72 16.21
C ARG A 198 19.43 -5.44 16.26
N SER A 199 18.63 -6.50 16.24
CA SER A 199 17.20 -6.41 16.40
C SER A 199 16.95 -5.69 17.71
N SER A 200 16.41 -4.48 17.62
CA SER A 200 15.76 -3.87 18.77
C SER A 200 14.46 -4.64 18.89
N ALA A 201 14.51 -5.83 19.49
CA ALA A 201 13.30 -6.51 19.91
C ALA A 201 12.46 -5.44 20.61
N LEU A 202 11.26 -5.15 20.05
CA LEU A 202 10.31 -4.35 20.78
C LEU A 202 10.27 -5.00 22.17
N PRO A 203 10.56 -4.24 23.25
CA PRO A 203 10.59 -4.81 24.59
C PRO A 203 9.30 -5.60 24.73
N GLN A 204 9.41 -6.84 25.21
CA GLN A 204 8.27 -7.74 25.36
C GLN A 204 7.09 -6.90 25.83
N ILE A 205 6.04 -6.90 25.01
CA ILE A 205 4.81 -6.17 25.29
C ILE A 205 4.49 -6.52 26.74
N SER A 206 4.59 -5.52 27.62
CA SER A 206 4.33 -5.73 29.04
C SER A 206 2.99 -6.46 29.14
N PRO A 207 2.83 -7.47 30.02
CA PRO A 207 1.56 -8.14 30.22
C PRO A 207 0.43 -7.19 30.69
N HIS A 208 0.70 -5.88 30.81
CA HIS A 208 -0.23 -4.81 31.16
C HIS A 208 -0.40 -3.76 30.03
N ILE A 209 0.02 -4.05 28.80
CA ILE A 209 -0.28 -3.19 27.65
C ILE A 209 -1.68 -3.51 27.14
N GLN A 210 -2.56 -2.51 27.20
CA GLN A 210 -3.84 -2.51 26.47
C GLN A 210 -3.57 -2.81 25.00
N THR A 211 -4.14 -3.92 24.54
CA THR A 211 -4.11 -4.49 23.17
C THR A 211 -4.86 -3.63 22.15
N ASP A 212 -4.80 -2.30 22.28
CA ASP A 212 -5.53 -1.36 21.43
C ASP A 212 -4.83 -1.10 20.09
N SER A 213 -3.68 -1.72 19.81
CA SER A 213 -3.22 -1.84 18.42
C SER A 213 -4.05 -2.93 17.75
N ILE A 214 -5.26 -2.58 17.32
CA ILE A 214 -6.18 -3.43 16.58
C ILE A 214 -5.44 -3.91 15.32
N MET A 215 -4.94 -5.15 15.34
CA MET A 215 -4.47 -5.83 14.14
C MET A 215 -5.66 -5.88 13.19
N LEU A 216 -5.50 -5.36 11.97
CA LEU A 216 -6.59 -5.40 11.00
C LEU A 216 -6.98 -6.85 10.71
N VAL A 217 -8.28 -7.12 10.79
CA VAL A 217 -8.84 -8.46 10.52
C VAL A 217 -8.44 -8.94 9.13
N GLU A 218 -8.46 -8.05 8.14
CA GLU A 218 -7.99 -8.27 6.77
C GLU A 218 -6.53 -8.76 6.74
N ARG A 219 -5.61 -8.01 7.36
CA ARG A 219 -4.20 -8.39 7.47
C ARG A 219 -4.03 -9.77 8.09
N ASN A 220 -4.70 -10.03 9.21
CA ASN A 220 -4.62 -11.35 9.87
C ASN A 220 -5.15 -12.46 8.96
N ASN A 221 -6.26 -12.23 8.27
CA ASN A 221 -6.83 -13.20 7.33
C ASN A 221 -5.90 -13.48 6.15
N ASP A 222 -5.27 -12.44 5.60
CA ASP A 222 -4.29 -12.53 4.50
C ASP A 222 -3.03 -13.29 4.88
N LEU A 223 -2.45 -12.99 6.04
CA LEU A 223 -1.25 -13.66 6.50
C LEU A 223 -1.51 -15.13 6.84
N ARG A 224 -2.65 -15.45 7.47
CA ARG A 224 -3.03 -16.85 7.74
C ARG A 224 -3.24 -17.64 6.46
N ALA A 225 -3.86 -17.04 5.45
CA ALA A 225 -4.13 -17.71 4.19
C ALA A 225 -2.85 -17.96 3.38
N ALA A 226 -1.90 -17.03 3.40
CA ALA A 226 -0.61 -17.18 2.71
C ALA A 226 0.27 -18.30 3.29
N VAL A 227 0.07 -18.65 4.56
CA VAL A 227 0.90 -19.64 5.29
C VAL A 227 0.25 -21.03 5.35
N ARG A 228 -1.04 -21.13 5.01
CA ARG A 228 -1.75 -22.41 4.99
C ARG A 228 -1.06 -23.36 4.01
N THR A 229 -0.56 -24.49 4.52
CA THR A 229 -0.09 -25.58 3.66
C THR A 229 -1.29 -26.08 2.86
N PRO A 230 -1.24 -26.01 1.51
CA PRO A 230 -2.35 -26.52 0.72
C PRO A 230 -2.45 -28.03 0.91
N LEU A 231 -3.69 -28.55 0.94
CA LEU A 231 -3.90 -29.98 0.70
C LEU A 231 -3.38 -30.30 -0.70
N ALA A 232 -2.98 -31.55 -0.96
CA ALA A 232 -2.27 -31.95 -2.19
C ALA A 232 -2.95 -31.50 -3.50
N GLU A 233 -4.26 -31.25 -3.47
CA GLU A 233 -5.09 -30.86 -4.62
C GLU A 233 -5.56 -29.40 -4.60
N CYS A 234 -5.24 -28.61 -3.57
CA CYS A 234 -5.71 -27.23 -3.44
C CYS A 234 -4.59 -26.22 -3.75
N LEU A 235 -4.96 -25.10 -4.37
CA LEU A 235 -4.05 -23.96 -4.52
C LEU A 235 -4.03 -23.13 -3.23
N PRO A 236 -2.88 -22.53 -2.86
CA PRO A 236 -2.85 -21.45 -1.87
C PRO A 236 -3.72 -20.28 -2.32
N ARG A 237 -4.29 -19.56 -1.35
CA ARG A 237 -4.92 -18.27 -1.64
C ARG A 237 -3.84 -17.23 -1.90
N TYR A 238 -3.70 -16.82 -3.15
CA TYR A 238 -2.71 -15.83 -3.57
C TYR A 238 -3.20 -14.39 -3.40
N PHE A 239 -4.45 -14.11 -3.73
CA PHE A 239 -4.88 -12.74 -4.00
C PHE A 239 -5.64 -12.10 -2.83
N ARG A 240 -5.54 -10.78 -2.78
CA ARG A 240 -6.15 -9.91 -1.77
C ARG A 240 -7.04 -8.88 -2.45
N GLU A 241 -8.01 -8.36 -1.70
CA GLU A 241 -8.89 -7.30 -2.20
C GLU A 241 -8.08 -6.09 -2.70
N GLY A 242 -8.45 -5.58 -3.87
CA GLY A 242 -7.79 -4.47 -4.55
C GLY A 242 -6.54 -4.85 -5.37
N GLU A 243 -6.08 -6.10 -5.36
CA GLU A 243 -4.91 -6.53 -6.14
C GLU A 243 -5.19 -6.61 -7.64
N LEU A 244 -4.17 -6.28 -8.44
CA LEU A 244 -4.18 -6.43 -9.88
C LEU A 244 -3.79 -7.87 -10.26
N VAL A 245 -4.60 -8.49 -11.10
CA VAL A 245 -4.45 -9.89 -11.53
C VAL A 245 -4.75 -10.05 -13.02
N TRP A 246 -4.42 -11.21 -13.56
CA TRP A 246 -4.94 -11.69 -14.83
C TRP A 246 -6.01 -12.74 -14.60
N CYS A 247 -7.15 -12.60 -15.29
CA CYS A 247 -8.22 -13.59 -15.28
C CYS A 247 -8.26 -14.29 -16.63
N ALA A 248 -8.16 -15.61 -16.63
CA ALA A 248 -8.26 -16.41 -17.84
C ALA A 248 -9.68 -16.32 -18.39
N ILE A 249 -9.82 -15.93 -19.65
CA ILE A 249 -11.10 -15.86 -20.35
C ILE A 249 -11.19 -16.99 -21.39
N GLU A 250 -12.36 -17.16 -21.99
CA GLU A 250 -12.44 -17.96 -23.22
C GLU A 250 -11.60 -17.25 -24.30
N PRO A 251 -10.64 -17.93 -24.95
CA PRO A 251 -9.72 -17.26 -25.86
C PRO A 251 -10.44 -16.53 -27.00
N ILE A 252 -10.18 -15.23 -27.14
CA ILE A 252 -10.68 -14.45 -28.28
C ILE A 252 -9.62 -14.53 -29.37
N VAL A 253 -9.89 -15.38 -30.38
CA VAL A 253 -8.94 -15.72 -31.44
C VAL A 253 -8.87 -14.61 -32.48
N GLY A 254 -7.66 -14.14 -32.74
CA GLY A 254 -7.30 -13.17 -33.77
C GLY A 254 -6.63 -13.80 -34.99
N PRO A 255 -6.09 -12.96 -35.89
CA PRO A 255 -5.31 -13.42 -37.03
C PRO A 255 -4.07 -14.21 -36.59
N GLN A 256 -3.61 -15.14 -37.43
CA GLN A 256 -2.32 -15.85 -37.26
C GLN A 256 -2.25 -16.69 -35.97
N ASP A 257 -3.37 -17.26 -35.52
CA ASP A 257 -3.50 -18.06 -34.29
C ASP A 257 -3.14 -17.30 -32.99
N GLU A 258 -3.07 -15.96 -33.04
CA GLU A 258 -2.95 -15.15 -31.83
C GLU A 258 -4.27 -15.16 -31.05
N ALA A 259 -4.21 -15.18 -29.72
CA ALA A 259 -5.41 -15.17 -28.90
C ALA A 259 -5.26 -14.30 -27.64
N ILE A 260 -6.33 -13.61 -27.27
CA ILE A 260 -6.41 -12.93 -25.98
C ILE A 260 -6.93 -13.94 -24.96
N ASP A 261 -6.02 -14.54 -24.20
CA ASP A 261 -6.32 -15.58 -23.20
C ASP A 261 -6.65 -15.02 -21.81
N PHE A 262 -6.20 -13.80 -21.52
CA PHE A 262 -6.32 -13.21 -20.19
C PHE A 262 -6.76 -11.74 -20.25
N TRP A 263 -7.61 -11.35 -19.31
CA TRP A 263 -8.01 -9.96 -19.10
C TRP A 263 -7.46 -9.43 -17.77
N PRO A 264 -6.92 -8.20 -17.72
CA PRO A 264 -6.42 -7.64 -16.47
C PRO A 264 -7.58 -7.12 -15.61
N ALA A 265 -7.58 -7.48 -14.34
CA ALA A 265 -8.69 -7.21 -13.42
C ALA A 265 -8.20 -6.82 -12.03
N ILE A 266 -9.09 -6.22 -11.25
CA ILE A 266 -8.89 -5.95 -9.82
C ILE A 266 -9.73 -6.93 -9.00
N ILE A 267 -9.15 -7.55 -7.98
CA ILE A 267 -9.93 -8.32 -7.01
C ILE A 267 -10.86 -7.38 -6.26
N ASP A 268 -12.15 -7.64 -6.31
CA ASP A 268 -13.17 -6.88 -5.58
C ASP A 268 -13.48 -7.56 -4.24
N GLU A 269 -13.68 -8.88 -4.26
CA GLU A 269 -14.01 -9.67 -3.07
C GLU A 269 -13.34 -11.05 -3.12
N VAL A 270 -12.90 -11.54 -1.96
CA VAL A 270 -12.39 -12.91 -1.78
C VAL A 270 -13.42 -13.76 -1.04
N SER A 271 -13.87 -14.84 -1.68
CA SER A 271 -14.87 -15.75 -1.13
C SER A 271 -14.31 -17.17 -0.94
N LEU A 272 -14.71 -17.83 0.14
CA LEU A 272 -14.39 -19.23 0.39
C LEU A 272 -15.63 -20.06 0.06
N ARG A 273 -15.56 -20.89 -0.98
CA ARG A 273 -16.69 -21.72 -1.41
C ARG A 273 -16.47 -23.18 -1.05
N ASN A 274 -17.55 -23.82 -0.64
CA ASN A 274 -17.58 -25.26 -0.36
C ASN A 274 -18.33 -25.94 -1.50
N GLN A 275 -17.61 -26.69 -2.32
CA GLN A 275 -18.20 -27.56 -3.33
C GLN A 275 -18.52 -28.91 -2.70
N ARG A 276 -19.78 -29.34 -2.81
CA ARG A 276 -20.23 -30.69 -2.45
C ARG A 276 -20.29 -31.48 -3.74
N GLU A 277 -19.45 -32.51 -3.88
CA GLU A 277 -19.65 -33.46 -4.98
C GLU A 277 -20.96 -34.22 -4.73
N GLY A 278 -21.84 -34.20 -5.73
CA GLY A 278 -23.17 -34.78 -5.64
C GLY A 278 -23.14 -36.27 -5.93
N LEU A 279 -23.45 -37.08 -4.93
CA LEU A 279 -24.14 -38.35 -5.15
C LEU A 279 -25.67 -38.12 -5.09
N PRO A 280 -26.48 -38.98 -5.73
CA PRO A 280 -27.94 -38.83 -5.76
C PRO A 280 -28.55 -38.73 -4.36
N HIS A 281 -29.69 -38.04 -4.26
CA HIS A 281 -30.36 -37.69 -3.00
C HIS A 281 -30.44 -38.85 -1.99
N GLY A 282 -29.75 -38.70 -0.85
CA GLY A 282 -29.92 -39.57 0.33
C GLY A 282 -28.63 -40.09 0.98
N SER A 283 -27.46 -39.94 0.36
CA SER A 283 -26.17 -40.36 0.95
C SER A 283 -25.41 -39.20 1.61
N ILE A 284 -24.69 -39.51 2.70
CA ILE A 284 -23.76 -38.58 3.36
C ILE A 284 -22.64 -38.22 2.36
N PRO A 285 -22.27 -36.93 2.18
CA PRO A 285 -21.20 -36.56 1.26
C PRO A 285 -19.87 -37.20 1.66
N GLU A 286 -19.17 -37.83 0.71
CA GLU A 286 -17.89 -38.51 0.94
C GLU A 286 -16.72 -37.53 1.13
N SER A 287 -16.82 -36.31 0.57
CA SER A 287 -15.88 -35.20 0.79
C SER A 287 -16.53 -33.82 0.56
N ILE A 288 -16.09 -32.80 1.31
CA ILE A 288 -16.40 -31.38 1.07
C ILE A 288 -15.10 -30.73 0.59
N HIS A 289 -15.06 -30.29 -0.66
CA HIS A 289 -13.90 -29.58 -1.21
C HIS A 289 -14.09 -28.07 -1.03
N GLN A 290 -13.18 -27.44 -0.31
CA GLN A 290 -13.19 -26.01 -0.07
C GLN A 290 -12.17 -25.34 -0.99
N HIS A 291 -12.62 -24.44 -1.87
CA HIS A 291 -11.76 -23.71 -2.79
C HIS A 291 -11.94 -22.20 -2.64
N THR A 292 -10.93 -21.44 -3.04
CA THR A 292 -11.02 -19.97 -3.03
C THR A 292 -11.60 -19.50 -4.36
N GLY A 293 -12.46 -18.49 -4.30
CA GLY A 293 -13.03 -17.84 -5.48
C GLY A 293 -12.96 -16.33 -5.34
N TYR A 294 -12.83 -15.65 -6.47
CA TYR A 294 -12.62 -14.21 -6.54
C TYR A 294 -13.72 -13.56 -7.36
N THR A 295 -14.36 -12.56 -6.76
CA THR A 295 -15.12 -11.58 -7.52
C THR A 295 -14.12 -10.54 -8.02
N VAL A 296 -14.09 -10.29 -9.32
CA VAL A 296 -13.08 -9.43 -9.96
C VAL A 296 -13.76 -8.39 -10.83
N LYS A 297 -13.21 -7.18 -10.88
CA LYS A 297 -13.63 -6.10 -11.77
C LYS A 297 -12.64 -5.94 -12.92
N PHE A 298 -13.09 -6.18 -14.15
CA PHE A 298 -12.26 -6.05 -15.34
C PHE A 298 -11.91 -4.58 -15.60
N LEU A 299 -10.63 -4.34 -15.90
CA LEU A 299 -10.15 -3.00 -16.23
C LEU A 299 -10.75 -2.52 -17.56
N ALA A 300 -10.82 -1.19 -17.72
CA ALA A 300 -11.46 -0.44 -18.83
C ALA A 300 -12.99 -0.59 -18.92
N ILE A 301 -13.52 -1.80 -18.82
CA ILE A 301 -14.95 -2.08 -19.06
C ILE A 301 -15.80 -2.04 -17.77
N SER A 302 -15.16 -2.07 -16.59
CA SER A 302 -15.83 -1.97 -15.29
C SER A 302 -16.91 -3.02 -14.99
N ARG A 303 -16.88 -4.16 -15.71
CA ARG A 303 -17.73 -5.31 -15.46
C ARG A 303 -17.14 -6.22 -14.39
N THR A 304 -18.02 -6.89 -13.66
CA THR A 304 -17.65 -7.77 -12.55
C THR A 304 -17.95 -9.23 -12.90
N TYR A 305 -16.99 -10.11 -12.64
CA TYR A 305 -17.09 -11.55 -12.89
C TYR A 305 -16.64 -12.33 -11.67
N TYR A 306 -17.06 -13.59 -11.60
CA TYR A 306 -16.56 -14.53 -10.61
C TYR A 306 -15.61 -15.52 -11.27
N PHE A 307 -14.43 -15.72 -10.70
CA PHE A 307 -13.45 -16.70 -11.14
C PHE A 307 -13.00 -17.61 -9.99
N PRO A 308 -12.87 -18.94 -10.21
CA PRO A 308 -12.17 -19.81 -9.27
C PRO A 308 -10.67 -19.48 -9.26
N ASP A 309 -9.99 -19.85 -8.18
CA ASP A 309 -8.54 -19.68 -8.02
C ASP A 309 -7.69 -20.31 -9.13
N THR A 310 -8.18 -21.37 -9.79
CA THR A 310 -7.54 -22.02 -10.94
C THR A 310 -7.52 -21.18 -12.23
N MET A 311 -8.26 -20.07 -12.28
CA MET A 311 -8.43 -19.21 -13.44
C MET A 311 -7.85 -17.81 -13.23
N VAL A 312 -7.26 -17.52 -12.07
CA VAL A 312 -6.69 -16.21 -11.75
C VAL A 312 -5.20 -16.36 -11.47
N ILE A 313 -4.36 -15.58 -12.14
CA ILE A 313 -2.90 -15.63 -11.97
C ILE A 313 -2.35 -14.25 -11.58
N PRO A 314 -1.19 -14.19 -10.88
CA PRO A 314 -0.57 -12.91 -10.52
C PRO A 314 -0.32 -12.05 -11.75
N TYR A 315 -0.48 -10.73 -11.63
CA TYR A 315 -0.24 -9.83 -12.77
C TYR A 315 1.18 -9.95 -13.36
N GLN A 316 2.15 -10.31 -12.51
CA GLN A 316 3.54 -10.53 -12.90
C GLN A 316 3.81 -11.84 -13.64
N SER A 317 2.86 -12.79 -13.70
CA SER A 317 3.09 -14.13 -14.26
C SER A 317 2.62 -14.29 -15.70
N TYR A 318 2.20 -13.22 -16.36
CA TYR A 318 1.80 -13.26 -17.76
C TYR A 318 2.29 -12.00 -18.46
N ILE A 319 2.80 -12.18 -19.67
CA ILE A 319 3.26 -11.12 -20.56
C ILE A 319 2.37 -11.20 -21.78
N CYS A 320 1.73 -10.08 -22.14
CA CYS A 320 0.92 -10.02 -23.36
C CYS A 320 1.81 -10.35 -24.57
N PRO A 321 1.40 -11.31 -25.43
CA PRO A 321 2.14 -11.65 -26.64
C PRO A 321 2.46 -10.42 -27.49
N ASN A 322 3.69 -10.35 -28.02
CA ASN A 322 4.14 -9.23 -28.84
C ASN A 322 3.31 -9.06 -30.11
N GLY A 323 2.79 -10.16 -30.66
CA GLY A 323 1.91 -10.13 -31.83
C GLY A 323 0.66 -9.28 -31.61
N ILE A 324 -0.03 -9.49 -30.49
CA ILE A 324 -1.21 -8.70 -30.10
C ILE A 324 -0.85 -7.22 -29.92
N LEU A 325 0.30 -6.92 -29.32
CA LEU A 325 0.79 -5.55 -29.17
C LEU A 325 1.07 -4.90 -30.54
N GLN A 326 1.65 -5.65 -31.48
CA GLN A 326 1.88 -5.19 -32.85
C GLN A 326 0.56 -4.92 -33.57
N GLN A 327 -0.45 -5.78 -33.42
CA GLN A 327 -1.80 -5.55 -33.97
C GLN A 327 -2.42 -4.25 -33.44
N MET A 328 -2.27 -3.97 -32.14
CA MET A 328 -2.73 -2.70 -31.55
C MET A 328 -2.00 -1.50 -32.15
N VAL A 329 -0.67 -1.56 -32.27
CA VAL A 329 0.14 -0.46 -32.81
C VAL A 329 -0.12 -0.24 -34.29
N GLN A 330 -0.34 -1.29 -35.07
CA GLN A 330 -0.58 -1.20 -36.51
C GLN A 330 -2.03 -0.87 -36.87
N ARG A 331 -2.96 -0.94 -35.91
CA ARG A 331 -4.38 -0.67 -36.12
C ARG A 331 -4.61 0.70 -36.82
N PRO A 332 -5.42 0.76 -37.89
CA PRO A 332 -5.81 2.03 -38.52
C PRO A 332 -6.51 2.95 -37.52
N VAL A 333 -6.27 4.26 -37.64
CA VAL A 333 -6.73 5.18 -36.59
C VAL A 333 -8.26 5.32 -36.54
N GLY A 334 -8.93 5.20 -37.69
CA GLY A 334 -10.39 5.22 -37.80
C GLY A 334 -11.10 4.01 -37.16
N ASP A 335 -10.35 2.94 -36.87
CA ASP A 335 -10.90 1.71 -36.28
C ASP A 335 -10.85 1.71 -34.75
N TRP A 336 -10.31 2.77 -34.13
CA TRP A 336 -10.34 2.93 -32.67
C TRP A 336 -11.73 3.39 -32.21
N GLU A 337 -12.29 2.65 -31.26
CA GLU A 337 -13.60 2.98 -30.68
C GLU A 337 -13.50 4.12 -29.66
N ASP A 338 -14.65 4.67 -29.26
CA ASP A 338 -14.74 5.67 -28.21
C ASP A 338 -14.26 5.12 -26.86
N LEU A 339 -13.22 5.74 -26.31
CA LEU A 339 -12.66 5.43 -24.99
C LEU A 339 -13.52 5.96 -23.82
N ASN A 340 -14.75 6.42 -24.09
CA ASN A 340 -15.73 6.76 -23.08
C ASN A 340 -16.14 5.53 -22.26
N ALA A 341 -16.19 5.71 -20.94
CA ALA A 341 -16.56 4.66 -20.00
C ALA A 341 -17.94 4.06 -20.28
N GLU A 342 -18.90 4.88 -20.75
CA GLU A 342 -20.24 4.40 -21.08
C GLU A 342 -20.23 3.45 -22.29
N ALA A 343 -19.47 3.77 -23.34
CA ALA A 343 -19.33 2.91 -24.50
C ALA A 343 -18.64 1.60 -24.13
N LEU A 344 -17.49 1.68 -23.45
CA LEU A 344 -16.70 0.52 -23.05
C LEU A 344 -17.42 -0.40 -22.06
N SER A 345 -18.31 0.14 -21.22
CA SER A 345 -19.09 -0.67 -20.26
C SER A 345 -20.05 -1.66 -20.94
N LYS A 346 -20.43 -1.38 -22.20
CA LYS A 346 -21.31 -2.25 -22.98
C LYS A 346 -20.58 -3.50 -23.49
N PHE A 347 -19.27 -3.40 -23.73
CA PHE A 347 -18.45 -4.51 -24.18
C PHE A 347 -18.38 -5.63 -23.12
N ASP A 348 -18.53 -6.87 -23.56
CA ASP A 348 -18.49 -8.07 -22.70
C ASP A 348 -17.52 -9.11 -23.30
N PRO A 349 -16.33 -9.32 -22.69
CA PRO A 349 -15.39 -10.34 -23.14
C PRO A 349 -15.83 -11.76 -22.77
N CYS A 350 -16.83 -11.94 -21.90
CA CYS A 350 -17.28 -13.26 -21.43
C CYS A 350 -18.81 -13.33 -21.45
N PRO A 351 -19.44 -13.17 -22.63
CA PRO A 351 -20.89 -13.08 -22.71
C PRO A 351 -21.54 -14.43 -22.35
N PRO A 352 -22.69 -14.43 -21.63
CA PRO A 352 -23.35 -15.67 -21.25
C PRO A 352 -23.88 -16.39 -22.51
N GLN A 353 -23.54 -17.66 -22.66
CA GLN A 353 -24.04 -18.43 -23.81
C GLN A 353 -25.58 -18.50 -23.77
N PRO A 354 -26.26 -18.35 -24.93
CA PRO A 354 -25.75 -18.46 -26.30
C PRO A 354 -25.35 -17.11 -26.98
N ALA A 355 -25.02 -16.07 -26.21
CA ALA A 355 -24.62 -14.79 -26.80
C ALA A 355 -23.34 -14.90 -27.65
N ILE A 356 -23.23 -14.02 -28.64
CA ILE A 356 -22.12 -14.00 -29.61
C ILE A 356 -20.84 -13.51 -28.91
N THR A 357 -19.77 -14.29 -29.00
CA THR A 357 -18.42 -13.89 -28.56
C THR A 357 -17.94 -12.70 -29.38
N PRO A 358 -17.38 -11.65 -28.75
CA PRO A 358 -16.84 -10.49 -29.48
C PRO A 358 -15.73 -10.91 -30.44
N THR A 359 -15.58 -10.18 -31.54
CA THR A 359 -14.47 -10.42 -32.47
C THR A 359 -13.16 -9.90 -31.87
N PHE A 360 -12.03 -10.43 -32.36
CA PHE A 360 -10.71 -9.95 -31.95
C PHE A 360 -10.54 -8.45 -32.16
N PHE A 361 -10.98 -7.92 -33.30
CA PHE A 361 -10.81 -6.51 -33.63
C PHE A 361 -11.67 -5.59 -32.77
N ASP A 362 -12.90 -5.99 -32.41
CA ASP A 362 -13.75 -5.22 -31.47
C ASP A 362 -13.14 -5.21 -30.07
N THR A 363 -12.35 -6.24 -29.74
CA THR A 363 -11.72 -6.40 -28.43
C THR A 363 -10.48 -5.53 -28.23
N LEU A 364 -9.77 -5.18 -29.30
CA LEU A 364 -8.47 -4.50 -29.19
C LEU A 364 -8.54 -3.15 -28.47
N THR A 365 -9.59 -2.35 -28.69
CA THR A 365 -9.73 -1.03 -28.04
C THR A 365 -9.91 -1.15 -26.51
N PRO A 366 -10.94 -1.86 -25.99
CA PRO A 366 -11.10 -2.04 -24.55
C PRO A 366 -9.90 -2.75 -23.92
N PHE A 367 -9.31 -3.73 -24.62
CA PHE A 367 -8.16 -4.47 -24.11
C PHE A 367 -6.89 -3.60 -24.03
N ALA A 368 -6.59 -2.78 -25.05
CA ALA A 368 -5.46 -1.85 -25.02
C ALA A 368 -5.56 -0.85 -23.87
N LEU A 369 -6.75 -0.29 -23.62
CA LEU A 369 -6.95 0.58 -22.47
C LEU A 369 -6.77 -0.19 -21.15
N ALA A 370 -7.27 -1.42 -21.05
CA ALA A 370 -7.12 -2.26 -19.86
C ALA A 370 -5.64 -2.53 -19.54
N LEU A 371 -4.83 -2.88 -20.56
CA LEU A 371 -3.38 -3.05 -20.46
C LEU A 371 -2.68 -1.75 -20.01
N GLN A 372 -3.04 -0.62 -20.60
CA GLN A 372 -2.43 0.67 -20.25
C GLN A 372 -2.75 1.07 -18.81
N ILE A 373 -3.99 0.85 -18.34
CA ILE A 373 -4.38 1.08 -16.95
C ILE A 373 -3.55 0.22 -16.02
N ALA A 374 -3.44 -1.08 -16.31
CA ALA A 374 -2.68 -2.03 -15.51
C ALA A 374 -1.18 -1.66 -15.42
N SER A 375 -0.60 -1.25 -16.55
CA SER A 375 0.77 -0.74 -16.64
C SER A 375 0.99 0.50 -15.75
N LYS A 376 0.11 1.52 -15.87
CA LYS A 376 0.21 2.74 -15.05
C LYS A 376 0.01 2.48 -13.57
N LEU A 377 -0.87 1.54 -13.23
CA LEU A 377 -1.10 1.16 -11.84
C LEU A 377 0.16 0.58 -11.19
N CYS A 378 0.96 -0.18 -11.94
CA CYS A 378 2.23 -0.74 -11.49
C CYS A 378 3.33 0.31 -11.22
N GLU A 379 3.17 1.54 -11.73
CA GLU A 379 4.11 2.65 -11.44
C GLU A 379 3.88 3.31 -10.07
N PHE A 380 2.72 3.03 -9.44
CA PHE A 380 2.31 3.69 -8.21
C PHE A 380 2.56 2.86 -6.95
N TRP A 381 2.76 3.53 -5.83
CA TRP A 381 2.77 2.88 -4.51
C TRP A 381 2.19 3.80 -3.42
N CYS A 382 1.71 3.22 -2.33
CA CYS A 382 1.28 3.99 -1.15
C CYS A 382 1.45 3.19 0.14
N LEU A 383 1.56 3.88 1.27
CA LEU A 383 1.57 3.27 2.61
C LEU A 383 0.14 3.23 3.16
N THR A 384 -0.15 2.26 4.02
CA THR A 384 -1.48 2.12 4.60
C THR A 384 -1.41 1.79 6.09
N ASP A 385 -2.52 2.03 6.78
CA ASP A 385 -2.72 1.58 8.15
C ASP A 385 -1.63 2.13 9.09
N GLU A 386 -1.49 3.46 9.09
CA GLU A 386 -0.58 4.22 9.94
C GLU A 386 -0.93 3.97 11.43
N TRP A 387 0.09 3.68 12.24
CA TRP A 387 -0.04 3.53 13.68
C TRP A 387 1.21 4.00 14.41
N ASP A 388 1.04 4.42 15.66
CA ASP A 388 2.12 4.96 16.49
C ASP A 388 2.69 3.87 17.42
N ALA A 389 3.93 3.45 17.16
CA ALA A 389 4.63 2.44 17.94
C ALA A 389 5.39 3.09 19.11
N LYS A 390 5.04 2.71 20.35
CA LYS A 390 5.75 3.13 21.57
C LYS A 390 6.94 2.19 21.82
N LEU A 391 8.14 2.62 21.45
CA LEU A 391 9.40 1.93 21.72
C LEU A 391 9.95 2.35 23.08
N THR A 392 10.17 1.38 23.97
CA THR A 392 10.89 1.65 25.22
C THR A 392 12.39 1.45 24.99
N LEU A 393 13.16 2.52 25.10
CA LEU A 393 14.61 2.48 24.96
C LEU A 393 15.27 2.15 26.31
N PRO A 394 16.36 1.36 26.32
CA PRO A 394 17.15 1.16 27.53
C PRO A 394 17.71 2.50 28.03
N PRO A 395 17.87 2.66 29.36
CA PRO A 395 18.45 3.87 29.92
C PRO A 395 19.87 4.07 29.38
N LEU A 396 20.21 5.30 29.01
CA LEU A 396 21.56 5.64 28.53
C LEU A 396 22.58 5.24 29.60
N PRO A 397 23.72 4.63 29.23
CA PRO A 397 24.81 4.38 30.17
C PRO A 397 25.25 5.72 30.78
N ARG A 398 25.32 5.80 32.10
CA ARG A 398 25.81 7.00 32.79
C ARG A 398 27.27 7.24 32.38
N PRO A 399 27.68 8.46 32.02
CA PRO A 399 29.10 8.77 31.88
C PRO A 399 29.76 8.48 33.22
N VAL A 400 30.78 7.63 33.25
CA VAL A 400 31.64 7.46 34.43
C VAL A 400 32.74 8.50 34.29
N PRO A 401 32.72 9.62 35.05
CA PRO A 401 33.85 10.54 35.03
C PRO A 401 35.07 9.84 35.65
N PRO A 402 36.30 10.13 35.18
CA PRO A 402 37.50 9.62 35.82
C PRO A 402 37.57 10.20 37.24
N LEU A 403 37.55 9.33 38.26
CA LEU A 403 37.72 9.74 39.66
C LEU A 403 39.20 10.05 39.90
N SER A 404 39.64 11.25 39.51
CA SER A 404 41.03 11.70 39.64
C SER A 404 41.34 12.36 40.99
N SER A 405 40.34 12.59 41.84
CA SER A 405 40.55 13.20 43.16
C SER A 405 39.51 12.78 44.21
N LEU A 406 39.88 12.85 45.48
CA LEU A 406 38.95 12.64 46.61
C LEU A 406 37.76 13.61 46.54
N GLN A 407 37.99 14.85 46.11
CA GLN A 407 36.97 15.87 45.87
C GLN A 407 35.95 15.39 44.82
N SER A 408 36.41 14.82 43.70
CA SER A 408 35.54 14.26 42.65
C SER A 408 34.73 13.04 43.13
N ALA A 409 35.26 12.26 44.08
CA ALA A 409 34.54 11.14 44.68
C ALA A 409 33.43 11.61 45.65
N ILE A 410 33.69 12.68 46.41
CA ILE A 410 32.71 13.27 47.34
C ILE A 410 31.57 13.96 46.57
N GLU A 411 31.88 14.70 45.50
CA GLU A 411 30.89 15.32 44.61
C GLU A 411 30.03 14.25 43.87
N PHE A 412 30.65 13.14 43.46
CA PHE A 412 29.95 11.99 42.87
C PHE A 412 29.02 11.29 43.88
N ALA A 413 29.48 11.10 45.13
CA ALA A 413 28.67 10.52 46.20
C ALA A 413 27.48 11.43 46.59
N GLY A 414 27.69 12.75 46.65
CA GLY A 414 26.62 13.74 46.86
C GLY A 414 25.60 13.77 45.73
N SER A 415 26.05 13.66 44.48
CA SER A 415 25.19 13.60 43.30
C SER A 415 24.34 12.33 43.22
N ASN A 416 24.87 11.19 43.67
CA ASN A 416 24.12 9.92 43.74
C ASN A 416 22.96 9.97 44.74
N ASN A 417 23.08 10.72 45.83
CA ASN A 417 22.00 10.87 46.82
C ASN A 417 20.88 11.80 46.33
N ALA A 418 21.19 12.82 45.52
CA ALA A 418 20.18 13.68 44.87
C ALA A 418 19.50 13.02 43.64
N ALA A 419 20.14 12.00 43.04
CA ALA A 419 19.73 11.33 41.81
C ALA A 419 19.07 9.95 41.99
N ASN A 420 18.55 9.62 43.18
CA ASN A 420 17.74 8.41 43.40
C ASN A 420 16.40 8.40 42.63
N ARG A 421 16.11 9.44 41.84
CA ARG A 421 15.20 9.36 40.70
C ARG A 421 15.99 8.97 39.45
N ALA A 422 16.22 7.67 39.26
CA ALA A 422 16.70 7.18 37.97
C ALA A 422 15.77 7.70 36.85
N PRO A 423 16.28 8.23 35.72
CA PRO A 423 15.42 8.52 34.59
C PRO A 423 14.81 7.20 34.15
N GLY A 424 13.49 7.10 34.26
CA GLY A 424 12.74 5.92 33.85
C GLY A 424 12.97 5.58 32.37
N PRO A 425 12.55 4.39 31.93
CA PRO A 425 12.58 3.99 30.52
C PRO A 425 12.09 5.13 29.61
N ARG A 426 12.90 5.52 28.63
CA ARG A 426 12.50 6.54 27.64
C ARG A 426 11.57 5.88 26.64
N VAL A 427 10.34 6.39 26.54
CA VAL A 427 9.38 5.95 25.52
C VAL A 427 9.52 6.86 24.29
N LEU A 428 9.97 6.29 23.19
CA LEU A 428 10.00 6.93 21.87
C LEU A 428 8.76 6.49 21.10
N THR A 429 7.99 7.43 20.57
CA THR A 429 6.91 7.12 19.62
C THR A 429 7.46 7.17 18.20
N GLN A 430 7.33 6.08 17.44
CA GLN A 430 7.70 5.99 16.03
C GLN A 430 6.48 5.65 15.19
N THR A 431 6.20 6.44 14.15
CA THR A 431 5.14 6.12 13.18
C THR A 431 5.52 4.91 12.33
N ARG A 432 4.64 3.92 12.30
CA ARG A 432 4.76 2.66 11.56
C ARG A 432 3.51 2.40 10.71
N PHE A 433 3.62 1.43 9.82
CA PHE A 433 2.55 1.06 8.89
C PHE A 433 2.31 -0.44 8.97
N GLN A 434 1.06 -0.89 8.93
CA GLN A 434 0.78 -2.32 8.88
C GLN A 434 0.99 -2.89 7.48
N GLY A 435 0.82 -2.08 6.42
CA GLY A 435 0.97 -2.53 5.04
C GLY A 435 1.26 -1.40 4.06
N LEU A 436 1.33 -1.77 2.78
CA LEU A 436 1.55 -0.88 1.65
C LEU A 436 0.99 -1.48 0.36
N TRP A 437 0.75 -0.64 -0.63
CA TRP A 437 0.51 -1.04 -2.02
C TRP A 437 1.79 -0.84 -2.81
N TRP A 438 2.26 -1.89 -3.50
CA TRP A 438 3.46 -1.89 -4.34
C TRP A 438 3.06 -2.20 -5.78
N GLY A 439 2.68 -1.17 -6.53
CA GLY A 439 2.10 -1.33 -7.86
C GLY A 439 0.75 -2.06 -7.81
N GLY A 440 0.72 -3.26 -8.39
CA GLY A 440 -0.46 -4.13 -8.40
C GLY A 440 -0.68 -4.94 -7.12
N GLU A 441 0.31 -5.04 -6.24
CA GLU A 441 0.29 -5.96 -5.09
C GLU A 441 0.04 -5.24 -3.76
N ARG A 442 -0.68 -5.91 -2.85
CA ARG A 442 -0.85 -5.52 -1.46
C ARG A 442 0.20 -6.23 -0.61
N ILE A 443 1.02 -5.52 0.15
CA ILE A 443 2.08 -6.10 1.01
C ILE A 443 1.83 -5.74 2.48
N TRP A 444 1.89 -6.72 3.38
CA TRP A 444 1.73 -6.57 4.81
C TRP A 444 3.05 -6.73 5.57
N ALA A 445 3.18 -6.06 6.72
CA ALA A 445 4.11 -6.51 7.76
C ALA A 445 3.69 -7.92 8.20
N GLY A 446 4.58 -8.89 8.03
CA GLY A 446 4.37 -10.33 8.19
C GLY A 446 4.60 -11.10 6.89
N ASP A 447 4.57 -10.43 5.73
CA ASP A 447 4.77 -11.09 4.44
C ASP A 447 6.22 -11.49 4.20
N LEU A 448 6.38 -12.55 3.40
CA LEU A 448 7.63 -12.89 2.73
C LEU A 448 7.66 -12.21 1.35
N VAL A 449 8.62 -11.32 1.13
CA VAL A 449 8.82 -10.64 -0.15
C VAL A 449 10.13 -11.06 -0.81
N ARG A 450 10.15 -11.05 -2.14
CA ARG A 450 11.37 -11.29 -2.95
C ARG A 450 12.17 -10.01 -3.07
N LEU A 451 13.49 -10.12 -3.07
CA LEU A 451 14.40 -9.00 -3.26
C LEU A 451 14.98 -8.97 -4.68
N LYS A 452 15.23 -7.75 -5.17
CA LYS A 452 15.93 -7.49 -6.44
C LYS A 452 17.40 -7.91 -6.37
N VAL A 453 18.01 -7.82 -5.19
CA VAL A 453 19.43 -8.12 -5.00
C VAL A 453 19.60 -9.64 -5.05
N PRO A 454 20.34 -10.19 -6.03
CA PRO A 454 20.60 -11.62 -6.09
C PRO A 454 21.53 -12.05 -4.96
N ARG A 455 21.45 -13.32 -4.59
CA ARG A 455 22.25 -13.85 -3.48
C ARG A 455 23.75 -13.76 -3.74
N SER A 456 24.17 -13.91 -5.00
CA SER A 456 25.56 -13.71 -5.43
C SER A 456 26.12 -12.30 -5.17
N CYS A 457 25.26 -11.28 -5.09
CA CYS A 457 25.70 -9.91 -4.77
C CYS A 457 25.61 -9.58 -3.28
N LEU A 458 24.75 -10.28 -2.53
CA LEU A 458 24.57 -10.07 -1.11
C LEU A 458 25.55 -10.94 -0.34
N ALA A 459 26.67 -10.40 0.15
CA ALA A 459 27.65 -11.13 0.96
C ALA A 459 28.05 -12.52 0.35
N PRO A 460 28.67 -12.54 -0.84
CA PRO A 460 28.97 -13.79 -1.58
C PRO A 460 29.86 -14.78 -0.81
N ALA A 461 30.79 -14.27 0.00
CA ALA A 461 31.64 -15.06 0.89
C ALA A 461 31.15 -15.03 2.36
N GLY A 462 29.93 -14.54 2.60
CA GLY A 462 29.49 -14.08 3.92
C GLY A 462 29.99 -12.67 4.27
N ALA A 463 29.48 -12.12 5.35
CA ALA A 463 29.88 -10.84 5.92
C ALA A 463 29.62 -10.82 7.44
N GLN A 464 29.93 -9.71 8.11
CA GLN A 464 29.65 -9.58 9.54
C GLN A 464 28.14 -9.76 9.81
N ASN A 465 27.78 -10.81 10.55
CA ASN A 465 26.40 -11.21 10.87
C ASN A 465 25.55 -11.65 9.65
N ILE A 466 26.17 -11.91 8.49
CA ILE A 466 25.51 -12.47 7.31
C ILE A 466 26.25 -13.75 6.91
N PHE A 467 25.56 -14.88 6.92
CA PHE A 467 26.18 -16.17 6.58
C PHE A 467 26.49 -16.26 5.07
N ALA A 468 27.48 -17.08 4.70
CA ALA A 468 27.76 -17.41 3.30
C ALA A 468 26.58 -18.18 2.66
N PRO A 469 26.42 -18.13 1.32
CA PRO A 469 25.35 -18.85 0.61
C PRO A 469 25.41 -20.36 0.86
N SER A 470 24.25 -21.01 0.96
CA SER A 470 24.20 -22.48 0.98
C SER A 470 24.65 -23.05 -0.37
N GLY A 471 25.58 -24.01 -0.35
CA GLY A 471 25.94 -24.81 -1.53
C GLY A 471 24.85 -25.79 -1.95
N PRO A 472 25.14 -26.69 -2.91
CA PRO A 472 24.23 -27.76 -3.30
C PRO A 472 24.03 -28.77 -2.17
N GLY A 473 22.88 -29.45 -2.18
CA GLY A 473 22.57 -30.57 -1.30
C GLY A 473 23.47 -31.78 -1.57
N GLU A 474 23.43 -32.78 -0.69
CA GLU A 474 24.32 -33.93 -0.79
C GLU A 474 24.05 -34.76 -2.05
N LYS A 475 22.78 -34.92 -2.42
CA LYS A 475 22.39 -35.62 -3.65
C LYS A 475 22.92 -34.91 -4.90
N ASN A 476 22.68 -33.60 -4.99
CA ASN A 476 23.10 -32.79 -6.13
C ASN A 476 24.64 -32.70 -6.21
N LYS A 477 25.35 -32.64 -5.09
CA LYS A 477 26.82 -32.69 -5.08
C LYS A 477 27.35 -33.96 -5.75
N ILE A 478 26.77 -35.11 -5.45
CA ILE A 478 27.17 -36.39 -6.05
C ILE A 478 26.95 -36.34 -7.57
N GLU A 479 25.80 -35.83 -8.02
CA GLU A 479 25.48 -35.72 -9.44
C GLU A 479 26.38 -34.72 -10.20
N ILE A 480 26.67 -33.57 -9.60
CA ILE A 480 27.58 -32.55 -10.15
C ILE A 480 29.00 -33.13 -10.30
N ASN A 481 29.49 -33.83 -9.28
CA ASN A 481 30.80 -34.48 -9.34
C ASN A 481 30.85 -35.57 -10.43
N ASN A 482 29.77 -36.33 -10.58
CA ASN A 482 29.69 -37.39 -11.61
C ASN A 482 29.66 -36.82 -13.04
N THR A 483 29.14 -35.61 -13.22
CA THR A 483 29.11 -34.91 -14.51
C THR A 483 30.35 -34.03 -14.75
N GLY A 484 31.29 -33.97 -13.79
CA GLY A 484 32.53 -33.20 -13.88
C GLY A 484 32.39 -31.71 -13.62
N GLY A 485 31.25 -31.27 -13.07
CA GLY A 485 31.05 -29.88 -12.65
C GLY A 485 31.67 -29.57 -11.28
N ASP A 486 31.91 -28.29 -10.99
CA ASP A 486 32.36 -27.85 -9.66
C ASP A 486 31.15 -27.54 -8.77
N PRO A 487 30.95 -28.23 -7.63
CA PRO A 487 29.88 -27.92 -6.68
C PRO A 487 29.87 -26.47 -6.15
N ALA A 488 31.00 -25.76 -6.22
CA ALA A 488 31.08 -24.35 -5.82
C ALA A 488 30.29 -23.40 -6.74
N ASP A 489 30.06 -23.80 -7.99
CA ASP A 489 29.29 -23.02 -8.97
C ASP A 489 27.77 -23.15 -8.76
N PHE A 490 27.34 -24.11 -7.94
CA PHE A 490 25.93 -24.40 -7.67
C PHE A 490 25.52 -23.97 -6.26
N GLY A 491 24.20 -23.87 -6.03
CA GLY A 491 23.62 -23.54 -4.72
C GLY A 491 22.79 -22.27 -4.74
N ALA A 492 22.72 -21.59 -3.59
CA ALA A 492 21.79 -20.48 -3.38
C ALA A 492 22.18 -19.19 -4.12
N THR A 493 23.40 -19.10 -4.65
CA THR A 493 23.93 -17.93 -5.35
C THR A 493 23.07 -17.48 -6.53
N SER A 494 22.45 -18.42 -7.26
CA SER A 494 21.59 -18.15 -8.42
C SER A 494 20.09 -17.98 -8.07
N ARG A 495 19.71 -18.28 -6.83
CA ARG A 495 18.31 -18.29 -6.36
C ARG A 495 17.88 -16.95 -5.76
N GLY A 496 16.59 -16.83 -5.46
CA GLY A 496 16.00 -15.66 -4.82
C GLY A 496 16.46 -15.46 -3.38
N VAL A 497 16.58 -14.19 -2.98
CA VAL A 497 16.69 -13.77 -1.57
C VAL A 497 15.34 -13.21 -1.14
N PHE A 498 14.93 -13.50 0.09
CA PHE A 498 13.67 -13.07 0.64
C PHE A 498 13.87 -12.25 1.90
N LEU A 499 12.95 -11.32 2.14
CA LEU A 499 12.81 -10.60 3.40
C LEU A 499 11.46 -10.97 3.99
N LYS A 500 11.44 -11.49 5.22
CA LYS A 500 10.22 -11.54 6.02
C LYS A 500 10.08 -10.18 6.69
N ILE A 501 9.06 -9.41 6.31
CA ILE A 501 8.89 -8.03 6.78
C ILE A 501 8.33 -8.09 8.20
N ASP A 502 9.11 -7.66 9.19
CA ASP A 502 8.64 -7.52 10.56
C ASP A 502 8.07 -6.11 10.81
N SER A 503 8.60 -5.09 10.14
CA SER A 503 8.16 -3.70 10.33
C SER A 503 8.33 -2.84 9.08
N ILE A 504 7.40 -1.92 8.87
CA ILE A 504 7.43 -0.86 7.85
C ILE A 504 7.43 0.49 8.57
N SER A 505 8.40 1.35 8.29
CA SER A 505 8.54 2.65 8.97
C SER A 505 9.08 3.74 8.06
N LEU A 506 8.73 5.00 8.37
CA LEU A 506 9.31 6.17 7.73
C LEU A 506 10.49 6.69 8.53
N VAL A 507 11.56 7.05 7.84
CA VAL A 507 12.77 7.64 8.40
C VAL A 507 13.08 8.93 7.66
N ASP A 508 13.57 9.94 8.37
CA ASP A 508 14.06 11.16 7.74
C ASP A 508 15.35 10.86 6.97
N GLY A 509 15.30 11.00 5.65
CA GLY A 509 16.47 10.80 4.79
C GLY A 509 17.49 11.93 4.91
N THR A 510 18.74 11.64 4.56
CA THR A 510 19.86 12.60 4.59
C THR A 510 19.63 13.84 3.72
N THR A 511 18.75 13.74 2.73
CA THR A 511 18.37 14.82 1.79
C THR A 511 17.15 15.63 2.25
N GLY A 512 16.61 15.37 3.44
CA GLY A 512 15.38 15.99 3.96
C GLY A 512 14.09 15.43 3.38
N ARG A 513 14.16 14.42 2.50
CA ARG A 513 13.00 13.61 2.08
C ARG A 513 12.82 12.43 3.02
N ARG A 514 11.59 12.17 3.46
CA ARG A 514 11.25 10.95 4.21
C ARG A 514 11.40 9.74 3.30
N GLU A 515 12.13 8.74 3.78
CA GLU A 515 12.35 7.45 3.13
C GLU A 515 11.57 6.37 3.88
N CYS A 516 10.90 5.48 3.15
CA CYS A 516 10.29 4.31 3.77
C CYS A 516 11.28 3.15 3.80
N ARG A 517 11.38 2.49 4.95
CA ARG A 517 12.24 1.34 5.20
C ARG A 517 11.45 0.14 5.69
N VAL A 518 11.85 -1.02 5.22
CA VAL A 518 11.38 -2.32 5.70
C VAL A 518 12.47 -2.97 6.54
N LEU A 519 12.03 -3.63 7.60
CA LEU A 519 12.89 -4.32 8.55
C LEU A 519 12.47 -5.79 8.64
N GLY A 520 13.44 -6.68 8.84
CA GLY A 520 13.17 -8.06 9.24
C GLY A 520 14.26 -9.05 8.87
N MET A 521 13.93 -10.34 8.98
CA MET A 521 14.86 -11.44 8.73
C MET A 521 15.01 -11.75 7.23
N LEU A 522 16.26 -11.93 6.79
CA LEU A 522 16.57 -12.38 5.44
C LEU A 522 16.61 -13.91 5.36
N TYR A 523 16.11 -14.44 4.25
CA TYR A 523 16.09 -15.86 3.95
C TYR A 523 16.65 -16.14 2.55
N GLU A 524 17.20 -17.33 2.38
CA GLU A 524 17.52 -17.94 1.08
C GLU A 524 16.86 -19.34 0.96
N LEU A 525 16.87 -19.91 -0.24
CA LEU A 525 16.49 -21.31 -0.46
C LEU A 525 17.72 -22.21 -0.38
N ALA A 526 17.73 -23.09 0.62
CA ALA A 526 18.65 -24.21 0.72
C ALA A 526 17.93 -25.50 0.30
N GLU A 527 18.66 -26.45 -0.28
CA GLU A 527 18.10 -27.77 -0.55
C GLU A 527 17.75 -28.49 0.75
N VAL A 528 16.72 -29.35 0.73
CA VAL A 528 16.21 -30.00 1.95
C VAL A 528 17.27 -30.83 2.67
N ASP A 529 18.16 -31.48 1.93
CA ASP A 529 19.26 -32.31 2.41
C ASP A 529 20.56 -31.52 2.67
N TRP A 530 20.60 -30.22 2.36
CA TRP A 530 21.74 -29.37 2.73
C TRP A 530 21.79 -29.15 4.25
N VAL A 531 23.00 -29.26 4.83
CA VAL A 531 23.24 -29.12 6.27
C VAL A 531 23.95 -27.79 6.55
N ASP A 532 23.36 -26.96 7.42
CA ASP A 532 23.94 -25.66 7.76
C ASP A 532 25.12 -25.80 8.71
N PRO A 533 26.34 -25.35 8.33
CA PRO A 533 27.50 -25.38 9.22
C PRO A 533 27.36 -24.43 10.43
N ASN A 534 26.46 -23.45 10.37
CA ASN A 534 26.26 -22.44 11.43
C ASN A 534 25.20 -22.86 12.46
N LEU A 535 24.47 -23.95 12.21
CA LEU A 535 23.51 -24.50 13.16
C LEU A 535 24.15 -25.66 13.95
N PRO A 536 23.86 -25.81 15.25
CA PRO A 536 24.35 -26.93 16.04
C PRO A 536 23.85 -28.25 15.43
N ARG A 537 24.78 -29.19 15.17
CA ARG A 537 24.45 -30.55 14.77
C ARG A 537 23.85 -31.27 15.97
N PHE A 538 22.52 -31.37 16.05
CA PHE A 538 21.89 -32.29 16.98
C PHE A 538 22.16 -33.72 16.47
N GLY A 539 23.06 -34.43 17.17
CA GLY A 539 23.45 -35.78 16.80
C GLY A 539 22.25 -36.72 16.81
N LEU A 540 22.12 -37.50 15.73
CA LEU A 540 21.29 -38.69 15.70
C LEU A 540 21.91 -39.70 16.68
N SER A 541 21.47 -39.72 17.94
CA SER A 541 21.56 -40.93 18.76
C SER A 541 20.20 -41.58 18.81
N GLU A 542 20.11 -42.79 18.30
CA GLU A 542 18.95 -43.68 18.44
C GLU A 542 18.53 -43.79 19.92
N ASN A 543 17.22 -43.84 20.12
CA ASN A 543 16.54 -44.23 21.36
C ASN A 543 16.79 -43.35 22.60
N ARG A 544 16.09 -42.22 22.67
CA ARG A 544 15.47 -41.78 23.94
C ARG A 544 14.22 -40.94 23.67
N SER A 545 13.16 -41.32 24.37
CA SER A 545 11.80 -40.80 24.31
C SER A 545 11.71 -39.28 24.33
N ILE A 546 10.81 -38.78 23.47
CA ILE A 546 10.54 -37.38 23.14
C ILE A 546 10.21 -36.57 24.40
N SER A 547 11.09 -35.63 24.74
CA SER A 547 10.71 -34.39 25.42
C SER A 547 11.24 -33.25 24.58
N ALA A 548 10.32 -32.61 23.85
CA ALA A 548 10.60 -31.59 22.86
C ALA A 548 11.25 -30.36 23.50
N VAL A 549 12.57 -30.24 23.42
CA VAL A 549 13.27 -28.99 23.66
C VAL A 549 13.13 -28.14 22.39
N LYS A 550 12.25 -27.13 22.44
CA LYS A 550 12.06 -26.15 21.36
C LYS A 550 13.40 -25.45 21.06
N PRO A 551 13.79 -25.28 19.78
CA PRO A 551 14.89 -24.39 19.42
C PRO A 551 14.57 -22.94 19.84
N PRO A 552 15.59 -22.12 20.16
CA PRO A 552 15.39 -20.76 20.63
C PRO A 552 14.66 -19.95 19.55
N THR A 553 13.44 -19.56 19.89
CA THR A 553 12.54 -18.79 19.05
C THR A 553 13.11 -17.36 18.97
N PRO A 554 13.30 -16.76 17.77
CA PRO A 554 13.60 -15.35 17.69
C PRO A 554 12.46 -14.56 18.35
N ALA A 555 12.84 -13.66 19.25
CA ALA A 555 11.94 -12.91 20.09
C ALA A 555 11.14 -11.86 19.27
N SER A 556 10.02 -12.27 18.70
CA SER A 556 8.89 -11.39 18.40
C SER A 556 7.59 -12.17 18.60
N ALA A 557 6.72 -11.67 19.48
CA ALA A 557 5.59 -12.40 20.06
C ALA A 557 4.39 -12.62 19.10
N GLU A 558 4.53 -12.43 17.79
CA GLU A 558 3.45 -12.58 16.80
C GLU A 558 3.87 -13.23 15.46
N GLY A 559 5.01 -13.93 15.40
CA GLY A 559 5.56 -14.39 14.12
C GLY A 559 4.69 -15.43 13.39
N TYR A 560 3.90 -15.02 12.39
CA TYR A 560 3.31 -15.92 11.40
C TYR A 560 4.41 -16.85 10.82
N PRO A 561 4.13 -18.14 10.59
CA PRO A 561 5.11 -19.03 9.97
C PRO A 561 5.48 -18.53 8.56
N LEU A 562 6.59 -19.02 8.02
CA LEU A 562 6.91 -18.77 6.61
C LEU A 562 5.91 -19.53 5.72
N PRO A 563 5.59 -19.01 4.52
CA PRO A 563 4.84 -19.78 3.53
C PRO A 563 5.59 -21.07 3.15
N VAL A 564 4.92 -21.96 2.44
CA VAL A 564 5.53 -23.22 1.96
C VAL A 564 6.66 -22.89 0.98
N ALA A 565 7.85 -23.46 1.21
CA ALA A 565 8.99 -23.33 0.29
C ALA A 565 8.76 -24.14 -1.00
N PRO A 566 9.48 -23.83 -2.09
CA PRO A 566 9.38 -24.61 -3.33
C PRO A 566 9.75 -26.08 -3.10
N THR A 567 9.20 -26.96 -3.93
CA THR A 567 9.44 -28.42 -3.80
C THR A 567 10.94 -28.72 -3.88
N GLY A 568 11.47 -29.46 -2.91
CA GLY A 568 12.91 -29.78 -2.80
C GLY A 568 13.75 -28.77 -2.00
N TYR A 569 13.15 -27.68 -1.53
CA TYR A 569 13.85 -26.62 -0.80
C TYR A 569 13.27 -26.35 0.59
N LYS A 570 14.07 -25.70 1.42
CA LYS A 570 13.69 -25.13 2.72
C LYS A 570 14.24 -23.71 2.85
N TYR A 571 13.52 -22.86 3.58
CA TYR A 571 14.03 -21.54 3.92
C TYR A 571 15.15 -21.62 4.95
N ARG A 572 16.22 -20.90 4.69
CA ARG A 572 17.35 -20.76 5.61
C ARG A 572 17.51 -19.28 5.98
N ALA A 573 17.47 -18.96 7.27
CA ALA A 573 17.77 -17.62 7.75
C ALA A 573 19.26 -17.32 7.51
N ILE A 574 19.58 -16.17 6.92
CA ILE A 574 20.97 -15.83 6.55
C ILE A 574 21.61 -14.78 7.45
N LEU A 575 20.88 -14.26 8.45
CA LEU A 575 21.44 -13.36 9.46
C LEU A 575 21.74 -14.12 10.76
N ALA A 576 22.76 -13.66 11.50
CA ALA A 576 23.04 -14.17 12.83
C ALA A 576 21.85 -13.96 13.79
N PRO A 577 21.63 -14.85 14.78
CA PRO A 577 20.56 -14.67 15.76
C PRO A 577 20.61 -13.30 16.45
N GLY A 578 19.45 -12.65 16.56
CA GLY A 578 19.33 -11.31 17.16
C GLY A 578 19.69 -10.15 16.22
N TYR A 579 19.89 -10.40 14.92
CA TYR A 579 20.07 -9.38 13.90
C TYR A 579 18.89 -9.33 12.93
N GLU A 580 18.65 -8.14 12.38
CA GLU A 580 17.65 -7.89 11.33
C GLU A 580 18.26 -7.03 10.22
N ALA A 581 17.74 -7.15 9.01
CA ALA A 581 18.07 -6.26 7.92
C ALA A 581 17.16 -5.04 7.93
N VAL A 582 17.70 -3.88 7.54
CA VAL A 582 16.96 -2.65 7.30
C VAL A 582 17.25 -2.21 5.87
N MET A 583 16.21 -2.12 5.04
CA MET A 583 16.35 -1.87 3.61
C MET A 583 15.34 -0.83 3.10
N SER A 584 15.74 -0.07 2.06
CA SER A 584 14.85 0.82 1.32
C SER A 584 13.79 0.02 0.55
N LEU A 585 12.56 0.52 0.43
CA LEU A 585 11.50 -0.18 -0.33
C LEU A 585 11.89 -0.52 -1.78
N SER A 586 12.77 0.29 -2.38
CA SER A 586 13.19 0.09 -3.77
C SER A 586 13.89 -1.25 -4.03
N VAL A 587 14.37 -1.98 -3.01
CA VAL A 587 14.98 -3.30 -3.19
C VAL A 587 13.96 -4.44 -3.30
N ILE A 588 12.69 -4.18 -3.03
CA ILE A 588 11.62 -5.19 -3.11
C ILE A 588 11.24 -5.43 -4.57
N SER A 589 11.20 -6.71 -4.96
CA SER A 589 10.70 -7.14 -6.28
C SER A 589 9.19 -7.36 -6.30
N GLY A 590 8.63 -7.89 -5.22
CA GLY A 590 7.21 -8.25 -5.10
C GLY A 590 6.97 -9.33 -4.04
N ARG A 591 5.72 -9.76 -3.85
CA ARG A 591 5.35 -10.82 -2.89
C ARG A 591 5.80 -12.20 -3.37
N TYR A 592 6.23 -13.08 -2.47
CA TYR A 592 6.45 -14.49 -2.79
C TYR A 592 5.11 -15.24 -3.07
N TYR A 593 5.08 -16.08 -4.11
CA TYR A 593 3.91 -16.90 -4.49
C TYR A 593 4.23 -18.40 -4.34
N PRO A 594 3.83 -19.07 -3.25
CA PRO A 594 4.13 -20.50 -3.02
C PRO A 594 3.44 -21.38 -4.05
N CYS A 595 4.09 -22.44 -4.55
CA CYS A 595 3.47 -23.44 -5.44
C CYS A 595 2.88 -22.87 -6.76
N LEU A 596 3.27 -21.66 -7.18
CA LEU A 596 2.71 -21.02 -8.37
C LEU A 596 2.97 -21.85 -9.65
N LEU A 597 4.10 -22.55 -9.72
CA LEU A 597 4.46 -23.36 -10.89
C LEU A 597 3.54 -24.58 -11.08
N LYS A 598 2.76 -24.94 -10.04
CA LYS A 598 1.73 -25.98 -10.11
C LYS A 598 0.37 -25.45 -10.59
N HIS A 599 0.21 -24.14 -10.73
CA HIS A 599 -1.04 -23.52 -11.12
C HIS A 599 -1.47 -24.00 -12.53
N PRO A 600 -2.75 -24.37 -12.77
CA PRO A 600 -3.19 -24.95 -14.04
C PRO A 600 -2.89 -24.11 -15.29
N LYS A 601 -2.89 -22.78 -15.14
CA LYS A 601 -2.54 -21.84 -16.23
C LYS A 601 -1.05 -21.53 -16.38
N ILE A 602 -0.22 -21.96 -15.43
CA ILE A 602 1.24 -21.73 -15.44
C ILE A 602 2.00 -23.02 -15.74
N LYS A 603 1.55 -24.14 -15.18
CA LYS A 603 2.18 -25.46 -15.33
C LYS A 603 2.46 -25.83 -16.80
N PRO A 604 1.54 -25.62 -17.78
CA PRO A 604 1.83 -25.93 -19.18
C PRO A 604 3.00 -25.12 -19.75
N LEU A 605 3.09 -23.83 -19.39
CA LEU A 605 4.14 -22.93 -19.87
C LEU A 605 5.52 -23.37 -19.39
N VAL A 606 5.62 -23.85 -18.15
CA VAL A 606 6.89 -24.28 -17.55
C VAL A 606 7.25 -25.72 -17.95
N ALA A 607 6.26 -26.56 -18.24
CA ALA A 607 6.48 -27.96 -18.63
C ALA A 607 6.98 -28.13 -20.07
N GLN A 608 6.79 -27.13 -20.94
CA GLN A 608 7.24 -27.13 -22.33
C GLN A 608 8.72 -26.71 -22.48
N VAL A 609 9.35 -26.28 -21.38
CA VAL A 609 10.70 -25.72 -21.40
C VAL A 609 11.72 -26.84 -21.50
N ASP A 610 12.56 -26.78 -22.53
CA ASP A 610 13.76 -27.61 -22.58
C ASP A 610 14.79 -27.07 -21.59
N ILE A 611 15.04 -27.82 -20.52
CA ILE A 611 16.00 -27.46 -19.47
C ILE A 611 17.46 -27.51 -19.95
N MET A 612 17.72 -28.10 -21.13
CA MET A 612 19.04 -28.11 -21.75
C MET A 612 19.26 -26.89 -22.66
N ASP A 613 18.18 -26.17 -23.01
CA ASP A 613 18.24 -24.95 -23.79
C ASP A 613 18.22 -23.72 -22.88
N HIS A 614 19.31 -22.98 -22.90
CA HIS A 614 19.45 -21.75 -22.12
C HIS A 614 18.43 -20.68 -22.53
N ASP A 615 18.07 -20.59 -23.81
CA ASP A 615 17.16 -19.56 -24.30
C ASP A 615 15.73 -19.86 -23.82
N SER A 616 15.27 -21.11 -23.95
CA SER A 616 14.00 -21.58 -23.37
C SER A 616 13.89 -21.30 -21.86
N ILE A 617 14.97 -21.49 -21.09
CA ILE A 617 14.99 -21.18 -19.65
C ILE A 617 14.87 -19.68 -19.37
N LEU A 618 15.47 -18.84 -20.21
CA LEU A 618 15.44 -17.39 -20.04
C LEU A 618 14.04 -16.83 -20.30
N GLU A 619 13.30 -17.38 -21.28
CA GLU A 619 11.94 -16.95 -21.62
C GLU A 619 10.97 -17.08 -20.43
N VAL A 620 10.98 -18.23 -19.75
CA VAL A 620 10.11 -18.48 -18.59
C VAL A 620 10.76 -18.15 -17.24
N GLY A 621 12.00 -17.66 -17.24
CA GLY A 621 12.76 -17.37 -16.02
C GLY A 621 12.06 -16.39 -15.07
N HIS A 622 11.22 -15.53 -15.62
CA HIS A 622 10.37 -14.62 -14.86
C HIS A 622 9.36 -15.37 -13.97
N LEU A 623 8.84 -16.53 -14.39
CA LEU A 623 7.90 -17.37 -13.62
C LEU A 623 8.61 -18.07 -12.45
N TRP A 624 9.77 -18.69 -12.71
CA TRP A 624 10.57 -19.34 -11.66
C TRP A 624 11.02 -18.37 -10.56
N SER A 625 11.24 -17.11 -10.93
CA SER A 625 11.56 -16.09 -9.94
C SER A 625 10.39 -15.78 -8.99
N LEU A 626 9.12 -16.01 -9.39
CA LEU A 626 7.96 -15.75 -8.52
C LEU A 626 7.90 -16.69 -7.33
N GLU A 627 8.33 -17.94 -7.53
CA GLU A 627 8.55 -18.96 -6.49
C GLU A 627 10.01 -18.96 -5.97
N GLY A 628 10.81 -17.95 -6.35
CA GLY A 628 12.15 -17.70 -5.82
C GLY A 628 13.24 -18.71 -6.21
N LEU A 629 12.95 -19.58 -7.19
CA LEU A 629 13.95 -20.48 -7.78
C LEU A 629 14.98 -19.72 -8.60
N PHE A 630 14.61 -18.57 -9.17
CA PHE A 630 15.54 -17.58 -9.74
C PHE A 630 15.55 -16.28 -8.94
N GLY A 631 16.61 -15.49 -9.12
CA GLY A 631 16.75 -14.17 -8.52
C GLY A 631 15.56 -13.25 -8.83
N GLY A 632 15.10 -12.50 -7.81
CA GLY A 632 13.92 -11.64 -7.92
C GLY A 632 14.04 -10.47 -8.90
N TYR A 633 15.25 -10.16 -9.41
CA TYR A 633 15.42 -9.16 -10.46
C TYR A 633 14.84 -9.60 -11.82
N LYS A 634 14.69 -10.91 -12.06
CA LYS A 634 14.09 -11.44 -13.29
C LYS A 634 12.59 -11.15 -13.40
N ASN A 635 11.92 -10.91 -12.27
CA ASN A 635 10.53 -10.46 -12.24
C ASN A 635 10.34 -9.49 -11.09
N SER A 636 10.43 -8.21 -11.42
CA SER A 636 10.41 -7.15 -10.44
C SER A 636 9.50 -6.01 -10.84
N VAL A 637 8.70 -5.57 -9.88
CA VAL A 637 7.97 -4.31 -9.98
C VAL A 637 8.85 -3.20 -9.42
N ASN A 638 8.78 -2.02 -10.04
CA ASN A 638 9.55 -0.86 -9.62
C ASN A 638 8.69 0.41 -9.60
N PRO A 639 7.70 0.50 -8.70
CA PRO A 639 6.87 1.68 -8.58
C PRO A 639 7.72 2.89 -8.21
N ARG A 640 7.48 4.02 -8.87
CA ARG A 640 8.27 5.24 -8.71
C ARG A 640 7.47 6.38 -8.10
N VAL A 641 6.14 6.34 -8.25
CA VAL A 641 5.28 7.49 -7.95
C VAL A 641 4.41 7.18 -6.75
N TYR A 642 4.67 7.88 -5.65
CA TYR A 642 3.86 7.79 -4.45
C TYR A 642 2.46 8.39 -4.65
N LYS A 643 1.43 7.71 -4.16
CA LYS A 643 0.05 8.21 -4.06
C LYS A 643 -0.41 8.14 -2.61
N ALA A 644 -1.44 8.90 -2.26
CA ALA A 644 -1.94 8.94 -0.89
C ALA A 644 -2.77 7.71 -0.51
N THR A 645 -3.54 7.15 -1.46
CA THR A 645 -4.42 6.01 -1.24
C THR A 645 -4.51 5.14 -2.50
N ARG A 646 -5.02 3.91 -2.36
CA ARG A 646 -5.23 2.97 -3.47
C ARG A 646 -6.20 3.50 -4.51
N GLU A 647 -7.29 4.13 -4.09
CA GLU A 647 -8.30 4.73 -4.98
C GLU A 647 -7.67 5.84 -5.83
N LYS A 648 -6.73 6.60 -5.25
CA LYS A 648 -6.01 7.62 -6.01
C LYS A 648 -5.04 7.02 -7.03
N MET A 649 -4.43 5.87 -6.71
CA MET A 649 -3.63 5.11 -7.68
C MET A 649 -4.51 4.67 -8.87
N MET A 650 -5.68 4.08 -8.59
CA MET A 650 -6.64 3.64 -9.62
C MET A 650 -7.12 4.80 -10.48
N SER A 651 -7.62 5.87 -9.86
CA SER A 651 -8.15 7.04 -10.58
C SER A 651 -7.09 7.72 -11.44
N ASP A 652 -5.86 7.88 -10.95
CA ASP A 652 -4.77 8.47 -11.73
C ASP A 652 -4.30 7.52 -12.83
N ALA A 653 -4.23 6.21 -12.59
CA ALA A 653 -3.86 5.23 -13.60
C ALA A 653 -4.85 5.25 -14.77
N THR A 654 -6.15 5.21 -14.48
CA THR A 654 -7.21 5.30 -15.49
C THR A 654 -7.14 6.59 -16.28
N LYS A 655 -7.02 7.73 -15.58
CA LYS A 655 -6.96 9.04 -16.24
C LYS A 655 -5.72 9.16 -17.14
N THR A 656 -4.55 8.77 -16.65
CA THR A 656 -3.30 8.85 -17.41
C THR A 656 -3.29 7.88 -18.59
N ALA A 657 -3.72 6.63 -18.38
CA ALA A 657 -3.80 5.64 -19.43
C ALA A 657 -4.71 6.08 -20.58
N LYS A 658 -5.91 6.58 -20.25
CA LYS A 658 -6.85 7.10 -21.24
C LYS A 658 -6.26 8.28 -22.00
N GLY A 659 -5.72 9.28 -21.30
CA GLY A 659 -5.17 10.47 -21.94
C GLY A 659 -3.96 10.18 -22.84
N GLU A 660 -3.10 9.22 -22.47
CA GLU A 660 -1.97 8.80 -23.31
C GLU A 660 -2.44 8.05 -24.57
N LEU A 661 -3.48 7.22 -24.47
CA LEU A 661 -4.02 6.50 -25.61
C LEU A 661 -4.77 7.45 -26.57
N GLU A 662 -5.57 8.37 -26.03
CA GLU A 662 -6.22 9.44 -26.82
C GLU A 662 -5.18 10.31 -27.55
N GLU A 663 -4.09 10.66 -26.87
CA GLU A 663 -3.00 11.44 -27.46
C GLU A 663 -2.30 10.66 -28.58
N HIS A 664 -2.03 9.36 -28.37
CA HIS A 664 -1.43 8.51 -29.39
C HIS A 664 -2.30 8.43 -30.66
N ILE A 665 -3.61 8.22 -30.49
CA ILE A 665 -4.59 8.21 -31.59
C ILE A 665 -4.59 9.56 -32.31
N ARG A 666 -4.65 10.67 -31.57
CA ARG A 666 -4.65 12.03 -32.12
C ARG A 666 -3.40 12.36 -32.94
N VAL A 667 -2.22 11.97 -32.45
CA VAL A 667 -0.94 12.21 -33.15
C VAL A 667 -0.90 11.42 -34.46
N ARG A 668 -1.31 10.15 -34.45
CA ARG A 668 -1.33 9.32 -35.67
C ARG A 668 -2.34 9.80 -36.72
N LEU A 669 -3.48 10.36 -36.30
CA LEU A 669 -4.43 11.02 -37.22
C LEU A 669 -3.75 12.19 -37.94
N ALA A 670 -3.09 13.08 -37.19
CA ALA A 670 -2.42 14.24 -37.76
C ALA A 670 -1.29 13.86 -38.73
N GLU A 671 -0.55 12.78 -38.46
CA GLU A 671 0.49 12.26 -39.36
C GLU A 671 -0.11 11.69 -40.66
N THR A 672 -1.27 11.03 -40.58
CA THR A 672 -1.98 10.48 -41.75
C THR A 672 -2.52 11.60 -42.65
N ASP A 673 -3.11 12.65 -42.05
CA ASP A 673 -3.62 13.82 -42.77
C ASP A 673 -2.47 14.61 -43.43
N SER A 674 -1.34 14.77 -42.74
CA SER A 674 -0.16 15.47 -43.27
C SER A 674 0.57 14.68 -44.37
N GLY A 675 0.50 13.35 -44.34
CA GLY A 675 1.05 12.48 -45.39
C GLY A 675 0.23 12.51 -46.67
N MET A 676 -1.09 12.69 -46.58
CA MET A 676 -1.97 12.82 -47.75
C MET A 676 -1.78 14.14 -48.51
N GLU A 677 -1.35 15.22 -47.86
CA GLU A 677 -1.06 16.49 -48.55
C GLU A 677 0.20 16.43 -49.43
N ILE A 678 1.17 15.55 -49.13
CA ILE A 678 2.44 15.48 -49.86
C ILE A 678 2.32 14.64 -51.15
N ASP A 679 1.39 13.68 -51.21
CA ASP A 679 1.15 12.86 -52.40
C ASP A 679 0.14 13.48 -53.40
N SER A 680 -0.29 14.73 -53.15
CA SER A 680 -1.24 15.47 -54.00
C SER A 680 -0.66 16.73 -54.67
N LEU A 681 0.68 16.88 -54.65
CA LEU A 681 1.47 17.85 -55.41
C LEU A 681 2.43 17.12 -56.35
#